data_AF-A0AB73K587-F1
#
_entry.id   AF-A0AB73K587-F1
#
_cell.length_a   1.000
_cell.length_b   1.000
_cell.length_c   1.000
_cell.angle_alpha   90.00
_cell.angle_beta   90.00
_cell.angle_gamma   90.00
#
_symmetry.space_group_name_H-M   'P 1'
#
loop_
_entity.id
_entity.type
_entity.pdbx_description
1 polymer ?
#
loop_
_entity_poly.entity_id
_entity_poly.type
_entity_poly.pdbx_seq_one_letter_code
_entity_poly.pdbx_strand_id
1 'polypeptide(L)'
;MKTTPNYEEGTEHSFQLNPPQKEVRYYAKYGGTKEEVYGKTHLVSVKIRINEIEYFTKTSIKLELKQKLNQLHTFTLYCDPDEFGENKKTYIYQNTKEYLGKKITFEFRQYGKTASLFTGLITQISLPKKQGIRQLVFRGTSPEVLMESGLQCRSFENQTQEEIIKEIIKPYSRNLINFQFNPNKKERLPYTVQYNCTDLAFIQQLSERYGEYFYYNGEEYCYSSWGGRVIELMEGEDVFEYELKLGIGPQNFKFTTYDAQQKTEHILTANPKSHPGSTNPFQQHALAYSKNLYHTIPQFHYEQSLLPNGSKEIEDSMEIEKKKRQNLVYVEGVSNNPQLRIGDVAKMMVWIPEHEIFKDGRIPIESYKIIEIEHRFADGEGYENTFTGIPKDMTVPPFYNGRAYPKASIQHATVTDNQDPLKMGRVRVQFSWQKESNSQTPWIQVIQPHAGGGKGIYMNPEKGETVLCAFQGGNAEAPVVLGTAYNGGEIAAYYSEGNDIKVIQTRSGTKIIFNDSEGTILMEDPSGNRIFLDGKGNIKVYAPETLYMDARNISVNASQNITMNAGGNVSLMVGEDYSLTAANIYEAAGQSRTSDAKNITETSSKDGKYSSEDENIKFESVKAVTSNSAEDTTLH
;
A
#
# COMPACT_ATOMS: atom_id res chain seq x y z
N MET A 1 -119.01 50.70 -8.39
CA MET A 1 -119.51 49.49 -9.09
C MET A 1 -118.50 48.37 -8.88
N LYS A 2 -118.98 47.24 -8.33
CA LYS A 2 -118.44 45.85 -8.33
C LYS A 2 -116.99 45.66 -7.80
N THR A 3 -116.62 44.71 -6.93
CA THR A 3 -117.21 43.61 -6.13
C THR A 3 -116.00 43.02 -5.36
N THR A 4 -116.20 42.55 -4.13
CA THR A 4 -115.30 41.68 -3.31
C THR A 4 -114.86 40.40 -4.07
N PRO A 5 -113.78 39.65 -3.70
CA PRO A 5 -113.59 39.06 -2.35
C PRO A 5 -112.14 38.73 -1.83
N ASN A 6 -112.06 38.58 -0.50
CA ASN A 6 -111.34 37.62 0.38
C ASN A 6 -110.01 36.88 0.06
N TYR A 7 -109.15 36.97 1.09
CA TYR A 7 -108.30 35.98 1.83
C TYR A 7 -106.90 35.50 1.38
N GLU A 8 -105.94 35.82 2.28
CA GLU A 8 -104.78 35.07 2.82
C GLU A 8 -103.71 34.46 1.91
N GLU A 9 -102.47 34.96 2.03
CA GLU A 9 -101.28 34.28 2.57
C GLU A 9 -100.01 35.05 2.15
N GLY A 10 -98.94 34.93 2.94
CA GLY A 10 -97.58 35.05 2.41
C GLY A 10 -96.81 36.31 2.80
N THR A 11 -96.00 36.14 3.84
CA THR A 11 -94.88 36.98 4.30
C THR A 11 -93.93 37.45 3.19
N GLU A 12 -93.52 38.73 3.23
CA GLU A 12 -92.17 39.15 2.80
C GLU A 12 -91.72 40.38 3.60
N HIS A 13 -90.88 40.15 4.61
CA HIS A 13 -90.22 41.19 5.39
C HIS A 13 -88.93 41.62 4.69
N SER A 14 -88.77 42.94 4.57
CA SER A 14 -87.56 43.64 4.16
C SER A 14 -86.37 43.32 5.06
N PHE A 15 -85.30 42.73 4.50
CA PHE A 15 -84.04 42.53 5.21
C PHE A 15 -83.00 43.57 4.77
N GLN A 16 -82.72 44.51 5.68
CA GLN A 16 -81.47 45.27 5.68
C GLN A 16 -80.33 44.36 6.18
N LEU A 17 -79.20 44.42 5.46
CA LEU A 17 -77.98 43.64 5.73
C LEU A 17 -77.38 44.00 7.10
N ASN A 18 -77.32 43.03 8.00
CA ASN A 18 -76.40 43.08 9.15
C ASN A 18 -74.94 42.98 8.66
N PRO A 19 -73.99 43.67 9.31
CA PRO A 19 -72.57 43.54 8.98
C PRO A 19 -72.09 42.10 9.20
N PRO A 20 -71.13 41.59 8.40
CA PRO A 20 -70.68 40.21 8.49
C PRO A 20 -70.07 39.94 9.87
N GLN A 21 -70.63 38.92 10.55
CA GLN A 21 -70.06 38.35 11.77
C GLN A 21 -68.61 37.91 11.48
N LYS A 22 -67.68 38.30 12.35
CA LYS A 22 -66.34 37.69 12.40
C LYS A 22 -66.52 36.19 12.62
N GLU A 23 -66.30 35.39 11.59
CA GLU A 23 -66.00 33.97 11.75
C GLU A 23 -64.76 33.86 12.65
N VAL A 24 -64.98 33.51 13.91
CA VAL A 24 -63.93 33.00 14.77
C VAL A 24 -63.58 31.62 14.21
N ARG A 25 -62.60 31.57 13.30
CA ARG A 25 -61.91 30.33 12.96
C ARG A 25 -61.25 29.84 14.25
N TYR A 26 -61.84 28.82 14.86
CA TYR A 26 -61.16 28.02 15.86
C TYR A 26 -60.01 27.31 15.16
N TYR A 27 -58.83 27.92 15.17
CA TYR A 27 -57.60 27.16 14.98
C TYR A 27 -57.52 26.22 16.17
N ALA A 28 -57.57 24.91 15.92
CA ALA A 28 -57.08 23.95 16.89
C ALA A 28 -55.60 24.28 17.11
N LYS A 29 -55.30 25.06 18.15
CA LYS A 29 -53.96 25.06 18.72
C LYS A 29 -53.77 23.67 19.31
N TYR A 30 -53.11 22.78 18.57
CA TYR A 30 -52.30 21.73 19.19
C TYR A 30 -51.19 22.46 19.96
N GLY A 31 -51.56 23.03 21.10
CA GLY A 31 -50.73 23.84 21.96
C GLY A 31 -50.15 22.94 23.03
N GLY A 32 -48.95 22.44 22.76
CA GLY A 32 -48.09 21.79 23.73
C GLY A 32 -46.67 21.77 23.20
N THR A 33 -45.68 21.80 24.08
CA THR A 33 -44.28 21.55 23.70
C THR A 33 -44.13 20.11 23.21
N LYS A 34 -43.14 19.80 22.35
CA LYS A 34 -42.87 18.40 21.96
C LYS A 34 -42.66 17.48 23.17
N GLU A 35 -42.16 18.02 24.28
CA GLU A 35 -42.05 17.31 25.56
C GLU A 35 -43.40 16.87 26.13
N GLU A 36 -44.45 17.69 25.99
CA GLU A 36 -45.80 17.37 26.46
C GLU A 36 -46.49 16.34 25.56
N VAL A 37 -46.19 16.36 24.26
CA VAL A 37 -46.76 15.44 23.25
C VAL A 37 -46.09 14.06 23.30
N TYR A 38 -44.76 14.01 23.40
CA TYR A 38 -43.98 12.78 23.27
C TYR A 38 -43.31 12.32 24.56
N GLY A 39 -43.03 13.22 25.51
CA GLY A 39 -41.99 13.05 26.54
C GLY A 39 -42.18 11.91 27.53
N LYS A 40 -43.37 11.31 27.64
CA LYS A 40 -43.62 10.08 28.43
C LYS A 40 -44.30 8.96 27.64
N THR A 41 -44.49 9.15 26.34
CA THR A 41 -45.20 8.20 25.49
C THR A 41 -44.27 7.11 24.96
N HIS A 42 -44.87 6.06 24.38
CA HIS A 42 -44.14 5.02 23.65
C HIS A 42 -43.62 5.52 22.29
N LEU A 43 -44.12 6.67 21.83
CA LEU A 43 -43.73 7.28 20.55
C LEU A 43 -42.30 7.84 20.65
N VAL A 44 -41.57 7.69 19.56
CA VAL A 44 -40.22 8.24 19.43
C VAL A 44 -40.32 9.73 19.11
N SER A 45 -39.46 10.52 19.74
CA SER A 45 -39.25 11.93 19.40
C SER A 45 -37.77 12.18 19.14
N VAL A 46 -37.47 13.18 18.31
CA VAL A 46 -36.08 13.56 18.00
C VAL A 46 -35.84 14.96 18.53
N LYS A 47 -34.92 15.09 19.50
CA LYS A 47 -34.40 16.40 19.93
C LYS A 47 -33.19 16.75 19.07
N ILE A 48 -33.15 17.99 18.58
CA ILE A 48 -32.08 18.45 17.69
C ILE A 48 -31.33 19.57 18.39
N ARG A 49 -30.00 19.44 18.45
CA ARG A 49 -29.13 20.49 18.94
C ARG A 49 -28.14 20.91 17.86
N ILE A 50 -27.99 22.21 17.63
CA ILE A 50 -26.96 22.76 16.74
C ILE A 50 -26.01 23.59 17.60
N ASN A 51 -24.73 23.21 17.63
CA ASN A 51 -23.73 23.71 18.59
C ASN A 51 -24.27 23.75 20.05
N GLU A 52 -24.87 22.65 20.50
CA GLU A 52 -25.43 22.49 21.86
C GLU A 52 -26.67 23.36 22.18
N ILE A 53 -27.17 24.16 21.22
CA ILE A 53 -28.43 24.90 21.35
C ILE A 53 -29.58 24.05 20.81
N GLU A 54 -30.64 23.87 21.59
CA GLU A 54 -31.82 23.09 21.21
C GLU A 54 -32.74 23.87 20.25
N TYR A 55 -33.19 23.20 19.19
CA TYR A 55 -34.09 23.74 18.16
C TYR A 55 -35.31 22.84 17.97
N PHE A 56 -36.35 23.37 17.31
CA PHE A 56 -37.57 22.67 16.89
C PHE A 56 -38.44 22.16 18.05
N THR A 57 -38.53 22.95 19.12
CA THR A 57 -39.36 22.62 20.29
C THR A 57 -40.87 22.74 20.01
N LYS A 58 -41.24 23.49 18.95
CA LYS A 58 -42.62 23.82 18.57
C LYS A 58 -42.94 23.61 17.08
N THR A 59 -41.93 23.43 16.24
CA THR A 59 -42.06 23.31 14.77
C THR A 59 -41.87 21.88 14.30
N SER A 60 -42.54 21.51 13.20
CA SER A 60 -42.46 20.18 12.61
C SER A 60 -41.15 19.97 11.85
N ILE A 61 -40.62 18.76 11.93
CA ILE A 61 -39.41 18.32 11.23
C ILE A 61 -39.67 17.04 10.46
N LYS A 62 -38.84 16.81 9.43
CA LYS A 62 -38.64 15.51 8.81
C LYS A 62 -37.15 15.22 8.71
N LEU A 63 -36.71 14.07 9.22
CA LEU A 63 -35.33 13.62 9.26
C LEU A 63 -35.19 12.29 8.51
N GLU A 64 -34.18 12.23 7.65
CA GLU A 64 -33.69 11.00 7.02
C GLU A 64 -32.19 10.89 7.35
N LEU A 65 -31.76 9.80 7.97
CA LEU A 65 -30.36 9.52 8.33
C LEU A 65 -29.98 8.15 7.77
N LYS A 66 -28.97 8.08 6.92
CA LYS A 66 -28.50 6.86 6.26
C LYS A 66 -27.08 6.54 6.70
N GLN A 67 -26.87 5.33 7.19
CA GLN A 67 -25.61 4.86 7.74
C GLN A 67 -25.26 3.49 7.16
N LYS A 68 -24.02 3.31 6.73
CA LYS A 68 -23.50 2.07 6.16
C LYS A 68 -22.06 1.88 6.58
N LEU A 69 -21.63 0.63 6.72
CA LEU A 69 -20.22 0.35 7.01
C LEU A 69 -19.31 0.86 5.88
N ASN A 70 -18.13 1.33 6.25
CA ASN A 70 -17.08 1.76 5.33
C ASN A 70 -17.55 2.80 4.29
N GLN A 71 -18.52 3.65 4.66
CA GLN A 71 -19.05 4.72 3.83
C GLN A 71 -19.40 5.94 4.68
N LEU A 72 -19.42 7.12 4.03
CA LEU A 72 -19.88 8.37 4.63
C LEU A 72 -21.35 8.25 5.05
N HIS A 73 -21.64 8.55 6.31
CA HIS A 73 -23.01 8.62 6.80
C HIS A 73 -23.61 9.97 6.41
N THR A 74 -24.88 9.99 6.01
CA THR A 74 -25.52 11.20 5.50
C THR A 74 -26.84 11.43 6.22
N PHE A 75 -27.19 12.70 6.43
CA PHE A 75 -28.51 13.07 6.92
C PHE A 75 -29.11 14.20 6.09
N THR A 76 -30.44 14.22 6.03
CA THR A 76 -31.25 15.30 5.48
C THR A 76 -32.33 15.66 6.49
N LEU A 77 -32.29 16.89 6.99
CA LEU A 77 -33.29 17.46 7.89
C LEU A 77 -34.07 18.54 7.15
N TYR A 78 -35.37 18.32 6.99
CA TYR A 78 -36.34 19.29 6.51
C TYR A 78 -36.99 19.97 7.71
N CYS A 79 -37.01 21.30 7.73
CA CYS A 79 -37.57 22.07 8.82
C CYS A 79 -38.16 23.41 8.37
N ASP A 80 -38.91 24.04 9.28
CA ASP A 80 -39.51 25.34 9.05
C ASP A 80 -38.45 26.45 9.10
N PRO A 81 -38.31 27.29 8.06
CA PRO A 81 -37.38 28.42 8.07
C PRO A 81 -37.67 29.45 9.20
N ASP A 82 -38.92 29.57 9.67
CA ASP A 82 -39.27 30.53 10.71
C ASP A 82 -38.57 30.23 12.05
N GLU A 83 -38.16 28.98 12.32
CA GLU A 83 -37.38 28.58 13.51
C GLU A 83 -36.04 29.33 13.61
N PHE A 84 -35.45 29.67 12.47
CA PHE A 84 -34.19 30.41 12.38
C PHE A 84 -34.41 31.89 12.03
N GLY A 85 -35.66 32.36 12.12
CA GLY A 85 -36.03 33.71 11.72
C GLY A 85 -35.93 33.98 10.22
N GLU A 86 -35.87 32.95 9.37
CA GLU A 86 -35.87 33.06 7.91
C GLU A 86 -37.28 33.33 7.35
N ASN A 87 -37.87 34.44 7.77
CA ASN A 87 -39.25 34.78 7.46
C ASN A 87 -39.37 35.60 6.15
N LYS A 88 -40.59 36.01 5.79
CA LYS A 88 -40.86 36.81 4.57
C LYS A 88 -40.18 38.19 4.54
N LYS A 89 -39.68 38.69 5.68
CA LYS A 89 -38.94 39.96 5.82
C LYS A 89 -37.41 39.76 5.80
N THR A 90 -36.99 38.49 5.84
CA THR A 90 -35.68 37.87 5.59
C THR A 90 -35.01 38.10 4.24
N TYR A 91 -33.77 38.61 4.14
CA TYR A 91 -32.98 38.24 2.95
C TYR A 91 -32.60 36.75 3.02
N ILE A 92 -32.50 36.08 1.87
CA ILE A 92 -32.23 34.63 1.82
C ILE A 92 -30.89 34.33 2.48
N TYR A 93 -30.87 33.36 3.40
CA TYR A 93 -29.69 32.93 4.16
C TYR A 93 -29.11 33.99 5.11
N GLN A 94 -29.88 35.02 5.45
CA GLN A 94 -29.41 36.05 6.37
C GLN A 94 -29.05 35.48 7.75
N ASN A 95 -29.87 34.56 8.26
CA ASN A 95 -29.70 33.98 9.60
C ASN A 95 -29.22 32.52 9.53
N THR A 96 -29.45 31.82 8.42
CA THR A 96 -29.16 30.39 8.34
C THR A 96 -27.76 30.04 7.86
N LYS A 97 -27.06 30.94 7.14
CA LYS A 97 -25.71 30.63 6.60
C LYS A 97 -24.66 30.32 7.66
N GLU A 98 -24.80 30.84 8.88
CA GLU A 98 -23.83 30.66 9.97
C GLU A 98 -23.79 29.23 10.54
N TYR A 99 -24.82 28.43 10.24
CA TYR A 99 -24.90 27.03 10.64
C TYR A 99 -24.10 26.10 9.71
N LEU A 100 -23.61 26.59 8.57
CA LEU A 100 -22.78 25.81 7.67
C LEU A 100 -21.47 25.42 8.39
N GLY A 101 -21.11 24.14 8.35
CA GLY A 101 -19.95 23.57 9.03
C GLY A 101 -20.12 23.39 10.54
N LYS A 102 -21.30 23.69 11.11
CA LYS A 102 -21.56 23.51 12.54
C LYS A 102 -21.96 22.08 12.87
N LYS A 103 -21.72 21.70 14.14
CA LYS A 103 -22.12 20.42 14.71
C LYS A 103 -23.63 20.39 14.90
N ILE A 104 -24.26 19.31 14.45
CA ILE A 104 -25.67 19.03 14.69
C ILE A 104 -25.82 17.64 15.31
N THR A 105 -26.64 17.54 16.34
CA THR A 105 -26.86 16.31 17.09
C THR A 105 -28.35 15.97 17.09
N PHE A 106 -28.67 14.75 16.68
CA PHE A 106 -30.00 14.14 16.74
C PHE A 106 -30.05 13.18 17.93
N GLU A 107 -30.89 13.47 18.91
CA GLU A 107 -31.14 12.64 20.07
C GLU A 107 -32.50 11.97 19.90
N PHE A 108 -32.50 10.67 19.56
CA PHE A 108 -33.72 9.87 19.49
C PHE A 108 -34.13 9.48 20.90
N ARG A 109 -35.36 9.82 21.28
CA ARG A 109 -35.88 9.62 22.64
C ARG A 109 -37.14 8.80 22.62
N GLN A 110 -37.26 7.91 23.59
CA GLN A 110 -38.45 7.09 23.82
C GLN A 110 -38.65 6.91 25.33
N TYR A 111 -39.89 6.92 25.81
CA TYR A 111 -40.20 6.84 27.24
C TYR A 111 -39.48 7.90 28.09
N GLY A 112 -39.26 9.09 27.51
CA GLY A 112 -38.56 10.20 28.15
C GLY A 112 -37.04 10.06 28.29
N LYS A 113 -36.46 8.93 27.85
CA LYS A 113 -35.02 8.64 27.89
C LYS A 113 -34.40 8.72 26.50
N THR A 114 -33.11 9.03 26.45
CA THR A 114 -32.31 8.93 25.22
C THR A 114 -32.13 7.46 24.85
N ALA A 115 -32.57 7.08 23.66
CA ALA A 115 -32.41 5.74 23.10
C ALA A 115 -31.12 5.64 22.27
N SER A 116 -30.89 6.61 21.39
CA SER A 116 -29.69 6.71 20.57
C SER A 116 -29.37 8.17 20.24
N LEU A 117 -28.12 8.40 19.84
CA LEU A 117 -27.59 9.70 19.48
C LEU A 117 -26.84 9.60 18.15
N PHE A 118 -27.01 10.59 17.28
CA PHE A 118 -26.15 10.80 16.12
C PHE A 118 -25.65 12.23 16.09
N THR A 119 -24.34 12.41 15.94
CA THR A 119 -23.70 13.71 15.77
C THR A 119 -23.07 13.83 14.39
N GLY A 120 -23.43 14.86 13.65
CA GLY A 120 -22.87 15.14 12.33
C GLY A 120 -22.45 16.60 12.16
N LEU A 121 -22.04 16.92 10.93
CA LEU A 121 -21.69 18.26 10.48
C LEU A 121 -22.63 18.68 9.36
N ILE A 122 -23.11 19.93 9.40
CA ILE A 122 -23.91 20.52 8.33
C ILE A 122 -22.98 20.86 7.16
N THR A 123 -23.05 20.12 6.06
CA THR A 123 -22.20 20.35 4.87
C THR A 123 -22.90 21.16 3.79
N GLN A 124 -24.23 21.23 3.82
CA GLN A 124 -25.01 21.98 2.85
C GLN A 124 -26.31 22.51 3.48
N ILE A 125 -26.67 23.74 3.11
CA ILE A 125 -27.93 24.39 3.47
C ILE A 125 -28.66 24.73 2.18
N SER A 126 -29.91 24.31 2.06
CA SER A 126 -30.74 24.64 0.91
C SER A 126 -32.11 25.16 1.35
N LEU A 127 -32.67 26.10 0.59
CA LEU A 127 -33.98 26.69 0.87
C LEU A 127 -34.89 26.54 -0.36
N PRO A 128 -35.26 25.30 -0.75
CA PRO A 128 -36.18 25.08 -1.86
C PRO A 128 -37.51 25.80 -1.63
N LYS A 129 -38.02 26.42 -2.71
CA LYS A 129 -39.37 26.98 -2.77
C LYS A 129 -40.22 26.11 -3.68
N LYS A 130 -41.11 25.29 -3.11
CA LYS A 130 -42.04 24.43 -3.87
C LYS A 130 -43.46 24.88 -3.61
N GLN A 131 -44.26 25.00 -4.68
CA GLN A 131 -45.67 25.43 -4.61
C GLN A 131 -45.87 26.72 -3.76
N GLY A 132 -44.92 27.65 -3.81
CA GLY A 132 -44.98 28.91 -3.07
C GLY A 132 -44.46 28.86 -1.62
N ILE A 133 -44.28 27.66 -1.06
CA ILE A 133 -43.81 27.44 0.32
C ILE A 133 -42.29 27.27 0.33
N ARG A 134 -41.60 27.98 1.22
CA ARG A 134 -40.17 27.80 1.48
C ARG A 134 -40.01 26.72 2.53
N GLN A 135 -39.06 25.81 2.31
CA GLN A 135 -38.68 24.79 3.28
C GLN A 135 -37.19 24.86 3.47
N LEU A 136 -36.72 24.92 4.72
CA LEU A 136 -35.29 24.89 5.03
C LEU A 136 -34.85 23.43 5.07
N VAL A 137 -33.73 23.13 4.42
CA VAL A 137 -33.17 21.78 4.35
C VAL A 137 -31.70 21.82 4.70
N PHE A 138 -31.36 21.22 5.84
CA PHE A 138 -29.99 20.94 6.23
C PHE A 138 -29.59 19.56 5.70
N ARG A 139 -28.50 19.51 4.95
CA ARG A 139 -27.84 18.28 4.55
C ARG A 139 -26.48 18.24 5.21
N GLY A 140 -26.07 17.06 5.62
CA GLY A 140 -24.80 16.89 6.29
C GLY A 140 -24.35 15.45 6.34
N THR A 141 -23.18 15.28 6.95
CA THR A 141 -22.51 13.99 7.04
C THR A 141 -22.04 13.72 8.46
N SER A 142 -21.58 12.49 8.71
CA SER A 142 -20.67 12.19 9.83
C SER A 142 -19.42 13.08 9.77
N PRO A 143 -18.70 13.28 10.89
CA PRO A 143 -17.53 14.16 10.93
C PRO A 143 -16.34 13.73 10.04
N GLU A 144 -16.35 12.52 9.49
CA GLU A 144 -15.26 11.94 8.68
C GLU A 144 -15.07 12.65 7.34
N VAL A 145 -16.04 13.46 6.90
CA VAL A 145 -15.85 14.40 5.79
C VAL A 145 -14.64 15.33 5.99
N LEU A 146 -14.23 15.60 7.23
CA LEU A 146 -13.02 16.37 7.53
C LEU A 146 -11.75 15.65 7.05
N MET A 147 -11.75 14.32 6.98
CA MET A 147 -10.65 13.50 6.51
C MET A 147 -10.57 13.42 4.96
N GLU A 148 -11.49 14.07 4.24
CA GLU A 148 -11.47 14.27 2.78
C GLU A 148 -10.71 15.56 2.38
N SER A 149 -9.80 16.03 3.23
CA SER A 149 -9.11 17.33 3.11
C SER A 149 -8.15 17.47 1.92
N GLY A 150 -7.83 16.37 1.23
CA GLY A 150 -6.99 16.36 0.03
C GLY A 150 -6.19 15.06 -0.12
N LEU A 151 -5.54 14.89 -1.28
CA LEU A 151 -4.70 13.72 -1.54
C LEU A 151 -3.39 13.80 -0.76
N GLN A 152 -3.00 12.67 -0.15
CA GLN A 152 -1.80 12.54 0.68
C GLN A 152 -0.93 11.38 0.19
N CYS A 153 0.38 11.49 0.44
CA CYS A 153 1.35 10.43 0.24
C CYS A 153 2.18 10.24 1.51
N ARG A 154 2.09 9.08 2.16
CA ARG A 154 2.82 8.73 3.39
C ARG A 154 3.19 7.25 3.39
N SER A 155 4.22 6.89 4.12
CA SER A 155 4.60 5.49 4.31
C SER A 155 4.83 5.19 5.77
N PHE A 156 4.41 4.01 6.21
CA PHE A 156 4.50 3.54 7.57
C PHE A 156 5.28 2.23 7.59
N GLU A 157 6.36 2.18 8.36
CA GLU A 157 7.22 0.99 8.48
C GLU A 157 7.10 0.40 9.89
N ASN A 158 6.87 -0.92 9.96
CA ASN A 158 6.80 -1.67 11.21
C ASN A 158 5.84 -1.06 12.25
N GLN A 159 4.63 -0.69 11.83
CA GLN A 159 3.59 -0.11 12.70
C GLN A 159 2.32 -0.98 12.73
N THR A 160 1.55 -0.93 13.81
CA THR A 160 0.22 -1.56 13.85
C THR A 160 -0.84 -0.70 13.16
N GLN A 161 -1.98 -1.28 12.77
CA GLN A 161 -3.10 -0.51 12.20
C GLN A 161 -3.55 0.64 13.12
N GLU A 162 -3.58 0.39 14.44
CA GLU A 162 -3.96 1.40 15.43
C GLU A 162 -2.94 2.55 15.50
N GLU A 163 -1.64 2.25 15.46
CA GLU A 163 -0.57 3.26 15.44
C GLU A 163 -0.68 4.14 14.19
N ILE A 164 -0.87 3.52 13.02
CA ILE A 164 -1.00 4.21 11.73
C ILE A 164 -2.22 5.16 11.74
N ILE A 165 -3.39 4.66 12.13
CA ILE A 165 -4.62 5.47 12.13
C ILE A 165 -4.48 6.61 13.15
N LYS A 166 -3.90 6.37 14.32
CA LYS A 166 -3.64 7.42 15.33
C LYS A 166 -2.71 8.52 14.82
N GLU A 167 -1.70 8.17 14.02
CA GLU A 167 -0.80 9.13 13.39
C GLU A 167 -1.54 10.02 12.39
N ILE A 168 -2.38 9.40 11.54
CA ILE A 168 -3.17 10.09 10.51
C ILE A 168 -4.21 11.03 11.12
N ILE A 169 -4.90 10.60 12.18
CA ILE A 169 -5.98 11.40 12.75
C ILE A 169 -5.48 12.54 13.66
N LYS A 170 -4.18 12.59 13.96
CA LYS A 170 -3.56 13.56 14.88
C LYS A 170 -3.88 15.04 14.57
N PRO A 171 -3.97 15.48 13.29
CA PRO A 171 -4.31 16.88 12.96
C PRO A 171 -5.77 17.25 13.24
N TYR A 172 -6.67 16.27 13.40
CA TYR A 172 -8.11 16.52 13.55
C TYR A 172 -8.53 16.69 15.02
N SER A 173 -9.61 17.44 15.24
CA SER A 173 -10.13 17.68 16.60
C SER A 173 -10.68 16.40 17.22
N ARG A 174 -10.18 16.02 18.39
CA ARG A 174 -10.65 14.85 19.17
C ARG A 174 -12.13 14.91 19.54
N ASN A 175 -12.72 16.10 19.59
CA ASN A 175 -14.15 16.27 19.87
C ASN A 175 -15.04 15.85 18.69
N LEU A 176 -14.47 15.72 17.49
CA LEU A 176 -15.18 15.35 16.27
C LEU A 176 -14.71 13.99 15.73
N ILE A 177 -13.41 13.72 15.85
CA ILE A 177 -12.77 12.50 15.38
C ILE A 177 -12.18 11.77 16.58
N ASN A 178 -12.91 10.77 17.07
CA ASN A 178 -12.47 9.87 18.14
C ASN A 178 -12.67 8.41 17.72
N PHE A 179 -11.70 7.55 17.99
CA PHE A 179 -11.71 6.16 17.55
C PHE A 179 -11.65 5.19 18.73
N GLN A 180 -12.43 4.11 18.63
CA GLN A 180 -12.31 2.90 19.41
C GLN A 180 -11.61 1.82 18.57
N PHE A 181 -10.50 1.29 19.08
CA PHE A 181 -9.70 0.28 18.38
C PHE A 181 -9.80 -1.08 19.07
N ASN A 182 -10.10 -2.11 18.28
CA ASN A 182 -9.85 -3.51 18.63
C ASN A 182 -9.83 -4.35 17.32
N PRO A 183 -8.83 -4.14 16.45
CA PRO A 183 -8.73 -4.83 15.17
C PRO A 183 -8.43 -6.33 15.36
N ASN A 184 -8.87 -7.15 14.41
CA ASN A 184 -8.51 -8.57 14.32
C ASN A 184 -7.00 -8.76 14.14
N LYS A 185 -6.38 -7.98 13.24
CA LYS A 185 -4.94 -8.06 12.99
C LYS A 185 -4.19 -7.09 13.93
N LYS A 186 -3.57 -7.69 14.96
CA LYS A 186 -2.78 -7.00 16.00
C LYS A 186 -1.29 -6.90 15.68
N GLU A 187 -0.84 -7.59 14.65
CA GLU A 187 0.56 -7.64 14.25
C GLU A 187 1.00 -6.33 13.59
N ARG A 188 2.29 -6.02 13.70
CA ARG A 188 2.88 -4.88 13.01
C ARG A 188 2.93 -5.17 11.51
N LEU A 189 2.44 -4.23 10.72
CA LEU A 189 2.55 -4.24 9.27
C LEU A 189 3.99 -3.85 8.91
N PRO A 190 4.71 -4.66 8.11
CA PRO A 190 6.12 -4.36 7.87
C PRO A 190 6.30 -3.09 7.03
N TYR A 191 5.42 -2.84 6.06
CA TYR A 191 5.38 -1.60 5.28
C TYR A 191 3.99 -1.36 4.68
N THR A 192 3.47 -0.15 4.84
CA THR A 192 2.15 0.27 4.35
C THR A 192 2.24 1.67 3.77
N VAL A 193 1.53 1.95 2.68
CA VAL A 193 1.64 3.22 1.96
C VAL A 193 0.26 3.85 1.75
N GLN A 194 0.10 5.10 2.19
CA GLN A 194 -0.96 6.00 1.72
C GLN A 194 -0.42 6.65 0.44
N TYR A 195 -1.05 6.43 -0.72
CA TYR A 195 -0.56 6.95 -2.00
C TYR A 195 -1.68 7.62 -2.79
N ASN A 196 -1.57 8.95 -2.98
CA ASN A 196 -2.53 9.77 -3.72
C ASN A 196 -3.99 9.52 -3.32
N CYS A 197 -4.25 9.37 -2.03
CA CYS A 197 -5.60 9.18 -1.49
C CYS A 197 -5.81 10.06 -0.25
N THR A 198 -7.08 10.34 0.07
CA THR A 198 -7.44 11.09 1.27
C THR A 198 -7.23 10.24 2.53
N ASP A 199 -7.23 10.87 3.70
CA ASP A 199 -7.07 10.14 4.97
C ASP A 199 -8.24 9.17 5.20
N LEU A 200 -9.47 9.57 4.83
CA LEU A 200 -10.64 8.68 4.89
C LEU A 200 -10.49 7.49 3.94
N ALA A 201 -10.17 7.75 2.67
CA ALA A 201 -10.01 6.69 1.68
C ALA A 201 -8.92 5.69 2.07
N PHE A 202 -7.84 6.15 2.70
CA PHE A 202 -6.78 5.26 3.20
C PHE A 202 -7.24 4.39 4.37
N ILE A 203 -7.97 4.94 5.34
CA ILE A 203 -8.51 4.15 6.47
C ILE A 203 -9.54 3.12 5.97
N GLN A 204 -10.40 3.52 5.02
CA GLN A 204 -11.34 2.62 4.36
C GLN A 204 -10.62 1.49 3.62
N GLN A 205 -9.56 1.84 2.88
CA GLN A 205 -8.72 0.86 2.18
C GLN A 205 -8.05 -0.13 3.15
N LEU A 206 -7.54 0.34 4.30
CA LEU A 206 -7.00 -0.54 5.34
C LEU A 206 -8.06 -1.50 5.90
N SER A 207 -9.25 -0.97 6.19
CA SER A 207 -10.39 -1.74 6.66
C SER A 207 -10.82 -2.80 5.64
N GLU A 208 -10.91 -2.44 4.37
CA GLU A 208 -11.21 -3.34 3.25
C GLU A 208 -10.17 -4.44 3.10
N ARG A 209 -8.88 -4.09 3.16
CA ARG A 209 -7.78 -5.02 2.90
C ARG A 209 -7.54 -6.01 4.03
N TYR A 210 -7.71 -5.58 5.28
CA TYR A 210 -7.48 -6.41 6.46
C TYR A 210 -8.76 -7.00 7.05
N GLY A 211 -9.93 -6.68 6.49
CA GLY A 211 -11.21 -7.25 6.89
C GLY A 211 -11.65 -6.78 8.27
N GLU A 212 -11.41 -5.50 8.57
CA GLU A 212 -11.80 -4.86 9.81
C GLU A 212 -13.10 -4.09 9.61
N TYR A 213 -13.99 -4.09 10.61
CA TYR A 213 -15.17 -3.23 10.54
C TYR A 213 -14.78 -1.78 10.84
N PHE A 214 -15.18 -0.87 9.95
CA PHE A 214 -15.00 0.57 10.10
C PHE A 214 -16.34 1.29 9.91
N TYR A 215 -16.78 2.03 10.93
CA TYR A 215 -18.01 2.82 10.88
C TYR A 215 -18.07 3.86 12.01
N TYR A 216 -18.90 4.88 11.83
CA TYR A 216 -19.24 5.86 12.87
C TYR A 216 -20.53 5.47 13.60
N ASN A 217 -20.48 5.22 14.91
CA ASN A 217 -21.65 4.76 15.67
C ASN A 217 -22.63 5.88 16.08
N GLY A 218 -22.39 7.10 15.59
CA GLY A 218 -23.14 8.31 15.95
C GLY A 218 -22.44 9.20 17.00
N GLU A 219 -21.41 8.67 17.66
CA GLU A 219 -20.63 9.38 18.68
C GLU A 219 -19.13 9.28 18.39
N GLU A 220 -18.65 8.08 18.09
CA GLU A 220 -17.25 7.75 17.81
C GLU A 220 -17.10 6.75 16.65
N TYR A 221 -15.89 6.68 16.10
CA TYR A 221 -15.53 5.71 15.06
C TYR A 221 -15.15 4.37 15.70
N CYS A 222 -15.72 3.30 15.20
CA CYS A 222 -15.38 1.95 15.60
C CYS A 222 -14.50 1.33 14.52
N TYR A 223 -13.26 0.99 14.87
CA TYR A 223 -12.36 0.17 14.06
C TYR A 223 -12.17 -1.19 14.77
N SER A 224 -13.22 -2.01 14.74
CA SER A 224 -13.25 -3.31 15.42
C SER A 224 -14.35 -4.23 14.92
N SER A 225 -13.99 -5.50 14.75
CA SER A 225 -14.93 -6.58 14.47
C SER A 225 -15.76 -7.02 15.69
N TRP A 226 -15.33 -6.64 16.89
CA TRP A 226 -15.91 -7.05 18.16
C TRP A 226 -16.68 -5.90 18.83
N GLY A 227 -17.58 -6.26 19.74
CA GLY A 227 -18.43 -5.30 20.43
C GLY A 227 -19.77 -5.07 19.72
N GLY A 228 -20.36 -3.91 19.95
CA GLY A 228 -21.75 -3.61 19.59
C GLY A 228 -22.71 -3.97 20.72
N ARG A 229 -23.73 -3.14 20.93
CA ARG A 229 -24.75 -3.42 21.96
C ARG A 229 -25.69 -4.48 21.39
N VAL A 230 -26.12 -5.40 22.24
CA VAL A 230 -27.17 -6.36 21.86
C VAL A 230 -28.50 -5.70 22.12
N ILE A 231 -29.28 -5.51 21.06
CA ILE A 231 -30.64 -4.97 21.12
C ILE A 231 -31.59 -6.11 20.79
N GLU A 232 -32.47 -6.44 21.73
CA GLU A 232 -33.51 -7.44 21.50
C GLU A 232 -34.66 -6.81 20.72
N LEU A 233 -35.09 -7.48 19.66
CA LEU A 233 -36.18 -7.02 18.80
C LEU A 233 -37.26 -8.10 18.73
N MET A 234 -38.46 -7.78 19.17
CA MET A 234 -39.58 -8.70 19.15
C MET A 234 -40.43 -8.54 17.88
N GLU A 235 -40.68 -9.64 17.18
CA GLU A 235 -41.58 -9.69 16.03
C GLU A 235 -42.99 -9.24 16.43
N GLY A 236 -43.56 -8.31 15.67
CA GLY A 236 -44.89 -7.73 15.92
C GLY A 236 -44.92 -6.59 16.95
N GLU A 237 -43.85 -6.37 17.72
CA GLU A 237 -43.71 -5.22 18.64
C GLU A 237 -42.66 -4.21 18.14
N ASP A 238 -41.45 -4.68 17.90
CA ASP A 238 -40.31 -3.86 17.46
C ASP A 238 -40.05 -3.97 15.95
N VAL A 239 -40.31 -5.14 15.36
CA VAL A 239 -40.07 -5.43 13.93
C VAL A 239 -41.38 -5.86 13.28
N PHE A 240 -41.74 -5.16 12.20
CA PHE A 240 -43.01 -5.38 11.50
C PHE A 240 -42.85 -6.14 10.19
N GLU A 241 -41.71 -5.95 9.54
CA GLU A 241 -41.36 -6.60 8.28
C GLU A 241 -39.91 -7.05 8.38
N TYR A 242 -39.62 -8.29 7.97
CA TYR A 242 -38.25 -8.74 7.78
C TYR A 242 -38.17 -9.80 6.67
N GLU A 243 -37.03 -9.82 6.00
CA GLU A 243 -36.68 -10.80 4.99
C GLU A 243 -35.35 -11.44 5.37
N LEU A 244 -35.35 -12.77 5.51
CA LEU A 244 -34.14 -13.55 5.72
C LEU A 244 -33.66 -14.14 4.38
N LYS A 245 -32.50 -13.69 3.92
CA LYS A 245 -31.91 -14.07 2.63
C LYS A 245 -30.79 -15.07 2.85
N LEU A 246 -30.92 -16.27 2.26
CA LEU A 246 -29.88 -17.29 2.23
C LEU A 246 -29.34 -17.40 0.80
N GLY A 247 -28.03 -17.24 0.65
CA GLY A 247 -27.32 -17.36 -0.62
C GLY A 247 -26.36 -18.55 -0.66
N ILE A 248 -25.80 -18.78 -1.85
CA ILE A 248 -24.75 -19.77 -2.09
C ILE A 248 -23.54 -19.10 -2.72
N GLY A 249 -22.34 -19.59 -2.43
CA GLY A 249 -21.10 -19.02 -2.99
C GLY A 249 -19.91 -19.97 -2.96
N PRO A 250 -18.91 -19.81 -3.85
CA PRO A 250 -17.78 -20.72 -3.94
C PRO A 250 -16.88 -20.66 -2.69
N GLN A 251 -16.70 -21.80 -2.03
CA GLN A 251 -15.98 -21.90 -0.74
C GLN A 251 -14.52 -22.34 -0.89
N ASN A 252 -14.22 -23.17 -1.88
CA ASN A 252 -12.87 -23.67 -2.11
C ASN A 252 -12.12 -22.72 -3.04
N PHE A 253 -10.83 -22.49 -2.77
CA PHE A 253 -9.94 -21.71 -3.61
C PHE A 253 -8.47 -21.99 -3.25
N LYS A 254 -7.57 -21.55 -4.12
CA LYS A 254 -6.11 -21.61 -3.92
C LYS A 254 -5.47 -20.25 -4.10
N PHE A 255 -4.46 -19.96 -3.29
CA PHE A 255 -3.54 -18.83 -3.49
C PHE A 255 -2.20 -19.36 -3.97
N THR A 256 -1.59 -18.64 -4.90
CA THR A 256 -0.25 -18.91 -5.43
C THR A 256 0.58 -17.66 -5.37
N THR A 257 1.80 -17.73 -4.85
CA THR A 257 2.74 -16.61 -4.86
C THR A 257 4.17 -17.09 -4.74
N TYR A 258 5.11 -16.17 -4.94
CA TYR A 258 6.53 -16.44 -4.94
C TYR A 258 7.22 -15.56 -3.88
N ASP A 259 7.81 -16.19 -2.86
CA ASP A 259 8.65 -15.49 -1.89
C ASP A 259 10.08 -15.40 -2.44
N ALA A 260 10.45 -14.21 -2.89
CA ALA A 260 11.77 -13.97 -3.45
C ALA A 260 12.89 -13.96 -2.38
N GLN A 261 12.57 -13.77 -1.10
CA GLN A 261 13.53 -13.82 0.00
C GLN A 261 13.88 -15.25 0.38
N GLN A 262 12.88 -16.14 0.42
CA GLN A 262 13.07 -17.56 0.71
C GLN A 262 13.34 -18.41 -0.54
N LYS A 263 13.11 -17.86 -1.74
CA LYS A 263 13.17 -18.57 -3.02
C LYS A 263 12.19 -19.76 -3.05
N THR A 264 10.98 -19.55 -2.55
CA THR A 264 9.94 -20.58 -2.41
C THR A 264 8.66 -20.16 -3.09
N GLU A 265 8.06 -21.08 -3.83
CA GLU A 265 6.69 -20.96 -4.31
C GLU A 265 5.74 -21.45 -3.22
N HIS A 266 4.76 -20.61 -2.85
CA HIS A 266 3.73 -20.97 -1.90
C HIS A 266 2.43 -21.22 -2.65
N ILE A 267 1.94 -22.46 -2.57
CA ILE A 267 0.62 -22.85 -3.04
C ILE A 267 -0.21 -23.24 -1.82
N LEU A 268 -1.04 -22.32 -1.36
CA LEU A 268 -1.97 -22.57 -0.27
C LEU A 268 -3.32 -22.97 -0.84
N THR A 269 -3.93 -24.01 -0.27
CA THR A 269 -5.29 -24.43 -0.60
C THR A 269 -6.16 -24.17 0.62
N ALA A 270 -7.24 -23.41 0.43
CA ALA A 270 -8.20 -23.17 1.50
C ALA A 270 -8.82 -24.51 1.92
N ASN A 271 -8.45 -25.01 3.10
CA ASN A 271 -8.96 -26.25 3.63
C ASN A 271 -10.22 -25.97 4.47
N PRO A 272 -11.41 -26.48 4.10
CA PRO A 272 -12.66 -26.14 4.76
C PRO A 272 -12.88 -26.81 6.14
N LYS A 273 -11.88 -27.53 6.67
CA LYS A 273 -12.00 -28.41 7.85
C LYS A 273 -11.74 -27.73 9.20
N SER A 274 -11.19 -26.51 9.26
CA SER A 274 -10.89 -25.84 10.53
C SER A 274 -12.07 -24.96 11.00
N HIS A 275 -12.84 -25.50 11.95
CA HIS A 275 -13.91 -24.88 12.74
C HIS A 275 -15.22 -24.48 12.01
N PRO A 276 -16.40 -24.68 12.64
CA PRO A 276 -17.63 -24.05 12.17
C PRO A 276 -17.46 -22.53 12.32
N GLY A 277 -17.28 -21.83 11.20
CA GLY A 277 -17.02 -20.38 11.18
C GLY A 277 -18.19 -19.53 11.68
N SER A 278 -19.34 -20.16 11.92
CA SER A 278 -20.54 -19.55 12.47
C SER A 278 -21.31 -20.58 13.30
N THR A 279 -21.89 -20.15 14.40
CA THR A 279 -22.90 -20.85 15.20
C THR A 279 -24.31 -20.71 14.63
N ASN A 280 -24.53 -19.78 13.69
CA ASN A 280 -25.83 -19.55 13.08
C ASN A 280 -26.24 -20.75 12.19
N PRO A 281 -27.42 -21.37 12.41
CA PRO A 281 -27.83 -22.59 11.72
C PRO A 281 -28.07 -22.37 10.22
N PHE A 282 -28.62 -21.21 9.83
CA PHE A 282 -28.83 -20.85 8.42
C PHE A 282 -27.49 -20.72 7.70
N GLN A 283 -26.52 -20.10 8.37
CA GLN A 283 -25.17 -19.92 7.86
C GLN A 283 -24.43 -21.26 7.70
N GLN A 284 -24.56 -22.16 8.68
CA GLN A 284 -24.00 -23.51 8.59
C GLN A 284 -24.62 -24.31 7.44
N HIS A 285 -25.94 -24.22 7.26
CA HIS A 285 -26.64 -24.91 6.18
C HIS A 285 -26.21 -24.39 4.79
N ALA A 286 -26.22 -23.07 4.59
CA ALA A 286 -25.80 -22.43 3.34
C ALA A 286 -24.33 -22.75 3.00
N LEU A 287 -23.46 -22.76 4.01
CA LEU A 287 -22.04 -23.11 3.85
C LEU A 287 -21.87 -24.58 3.45
N ALA A 288 -22.57 -25.50 4.10
CA ALA A 288 -22.51 -26.93 3.78
C ALA A 288 -23.00 -27.22 2.36
N TYR A 289 -24.12 -26.60 1.96
CA TYR A 289 -24.66 -26.74 0.61
C TYR A 289 -23.72 -26.16 -0.45
N SER A 290 -23.20 -24.95 -0.21
CA SER A 290 -22.26 -24.28 -1.10
C SER A 290 -20.99 -25.11 -1.36
N LYS A 291 -20.45 -25.77 -0.32
CA LYS A 291 -19.27 -26.65 -0.46
C LYS A 291 -19.51 -27.81 -1.43
N ASN A 292 -20.72 -28.36 -1.45
CA ASN A 292 -21.06 -29.49 -2.31
C ASN A 292 -21.44 -29.07 -3.73
N LEU A 293 -21.95 -27.85 -3.91
CA LEU A 293 -22.39 -27.35 -5.21
C LEU A 293 -21.23 -26.90 -6.12
N TYR A 294 -20.23 -26.22 -5.55
CA TYR A 294 -19.10 -25.67 -6.33
C TYR A 294 -17.92 -26.64 -6.38
N HIS A 295 -17.82 -27.40 -7.47
CA HIS A 295 -16.74 -28.37 -7.68
C HIS A 295 -15.43 -27.77 -8.20
N THR A 296 -15.51 -26.64 -8.90
CA THR A 296 -14.32 -25.97 -9.43
C THR A 296 -13.55 -25.29 -8.30
N ILE A 297 -12.25 -25.56 -8.20
CA ILE A 297 -11.36 -24.90 -7.24
C ILE A 297 -10.59 -23.80 -7.97
N PRO A 298 -11.06 -22.54 -7.94
CA PRO A 298 -10.36 -21.43 -8.57
C PRO A 298 -8.99 -21.22 -7.90
N GLN A 299 -7.99 -20.92 -8.74
CA GLN A 299 -6.66 -20.54 -8.30
C GLN A 299 -6.44 -19.06 -8.61
N PHE A 300 -5.94 -18.33 -7.62
CA PHE A 300 -5.62 -16.91 -7.73
C PHE A 300 -4.13 -16.68 -7.44
N HIS A 301 -3.51 -15.75 -8.18
CA HIS A 301 -2.16 -15.29 -7.92
C HIS A 301 -2.19 -14.16 -6.89
N TYR A 302 -1.55 -14.36 -5.74
CA TYR A 302 -1.53 -13.40 -4.65
C TYR A 302 -0.41 -12.38 -4.88
N GLU A 303 -0.81 -11.18 -5.28
CA GLU A 303 0.06 -10.06 -5.71
C GLU A 303 0.41 -9.06 -4.58
N GLN A 304 0.04 -9.35 -3.31
CA GLN A 304 0.39 -8.44 -2.22
C GLN A 304 1.84 -8.61 -1.73
N SER A 305 2.26 -7.64 -0.92
CA SER A 305 3.64 -7.41 -0.46
C SER A 305 4.37 -8.66 0.04
N LEU A 306 5.63 -8.81 -0.41
CA LEU A 306 6.55 -9.90 -0.10
C LEU A 306 7.58 -9.45 0.94
N LEU A 307 7.11 -8.94 2.08
CA LEU A 307 7.97 -8.57 3.20
C LEU A 307 8.35 -9.82 4.01
N PRO A 308 9.38 -9.75 4.89
CA PRO A 308 9.88 -10.94 5.59
C PRO A 308 8.75 -11.69 6.32
N ASN A 309 8.69 -13.03 6.16
CA ASN A 309 7.62 -13.94 6.64
C ASN A 309 6.37 -14.02 5.73
N GLY A 310 6.56 -13.99 4.41
CA GLY A 310 5.46 -14.08 3.43
C GLY A 310 4.47 -15.23 3.68
N SER A 311 4.94 -16.39 4.15
CA SER A 311 4.07 -17.54 4.45
C SER A 311 2.91 -17.19 5.40
N LYS A 312 3.18 -16.46 6.48
CA LYS A 312 2.17 -16.09 7.48
C LYS A 312 1.19 -15.05 6.96
N GLU A 313 1.66 -14.07 6.18
CA GLU A 313 0.80 -13.03 5.62
C GLU A 313 -0.21 -13.59 4.61
N ILE A 314 0.21 -14.57 3.80
CA ILE A 314 -0.67 -15.25 2.84
C ILE A 314 -1.66 -16.17 3.59
N GLU A 315 -1.22 -16.87 4.64
CA GLU A 315 -2.09 -17.68 5.50
C GLU A 315 -3.17 -16.83 6.16
N ASP A 316 -2.80 -15.70 6.76
CA ASP A 316 -3.74 -14.72 7.33
C ASP A 316 -4.76 -14.26 6.29
N SER A 317 -4.28 -13.86 5.11
CA SER A 317 -5.13 -13.37 4.02
C SER A 317 -6.08 -14.46 3.49
N MET A 318 -5.63 -15.71 3.45
CA MET A 318 -6.45 -16.86 3.09
C MET A 318 -7.57 -17.09 4.10
N GLU A 319 -7.29 -17.02 5.40
CA GLU A 319 -8.31 -17.18 6.43
C GLU A 319 -9.33 -16.02 6.41
N ILE A 320 -8.90 -14.78 6.12
CA ILE A 320 -9.82 -13.64 5.96
C ILE A 320 -10.73 -13.83 4.73
N GLU A 321 -10.18 -14.18 3.56
CA GLU A 321 -10.97 -14.44 2.35
C GLU A 321 -11.95 -15.61 2.55
N LYS A 322 -11.53 -16.66 3.27
CA LYS A 322 -12.40 -17.78 3.65
C LYS A 322 -13.56 -17.32 4.52
N LYS A 323 -13.32 -16.50 5.54
CA LYS A 323 -14.38 -15.92 6.39
C LYS A 323 -15.31 -15.01 5.59
N LYS A 324 -14.79 -14.18 4.68
CA LYS A 324 -15.62 -13.35 3.80
C LYS A 324 -16.56 -14.19 2.92
N ARG A 325 -16.09 -15.30 2.36
CA ARG A 325 -16.92 -16.22 1.54
C ARG A 325 -17.99 -16.94 2.34
N GLN A 326 -17.86 -16.95 3.67
CA GLN A 326 -18.90 -17.44 4.56
C GLN A 326 -20.02 -16.42 4.76
N ASN A 327 -19.91 -15.15 4.34
CA ASN A 327 -21.05 -14.21 4.39
C ASN A 327 -22.12 -14.60 3.36
N LEU A 328 -23.01 -15.55 3.71
CA LEU A 328 -24.04 -16.11 2.84
C LEU A 328 -25.46 -15.77 3.32
N VAL A 329 -25.61 -15.28 4.54
CA VAL A 329 -26.90 -14.95 5.14
C VAL A 329 -26.99 -13.45 5.39
N TYR A 330 -28.11 -12.86 4.99
CA TYR A 330 -28.46 -11.46 5.27
C TYR A 330 -29.86 -11.40 5.84
N VAL A 331 -30.11 -10.46 6.76
CA VAL A 331 -31.45 -10.08 7.19
C VAL A 331 -31.69 -8.64 6.78
N GLU A 332 -32.84 -8.36 6.21
CA GLU A 332 -33.34 -7.00 6.00
C GLU A 332 -34.61 -6.83 6.83
N GLY A 333 -34.79 -5.71 7.50
CA GLY A 333 -35.94 -5.52 8.38
C GLY A 333 -36.35 -4.06 8.54
N VAL A 334 -37.62 -3.88 8.91
CA VAL A 334 -38.24 -2.60 9.23
C VAL A 334 -38.65 -2.61 10.71
N SER A 335 -38.14 -1.65 11.46
CA SER A 335 -38.33 -1.54 12.92
C SER A 335 -38.74 -0.13 13.33
N ASN A 336 -39.48 -0.01 14.43
CA ASN A 336 -39.73 1.27 15.11
C ASN A 336 -38.83 1.49 16.33
N ASN A 337 -37.88 0.59 16.61
CA ASN A 337 -37.06 0.67 17.81
C ASN A 337 -35.90 1.67 17.63
N PRO A 338 -35.89 2.81 18.36
CA PRO A 338 -34.89 3.86 18.18
C PRO A 338 -33.53 3.54 18.81
N GLN A 339 -33.38 2.42 19.51
CA GLN A 339 -32.12 2.03 20.13
C GLN A 339 -31.14 1.43 19.14
N LEU A 340 -31.63 0.89 18.01
CA LEU A 340 -30.78 0.31 16.97
C LEU A 340 -29.84 1.34 16.38
N ARG A 341 -28.57 0.96 16.20
CA ARG A 341 -27.55 1.75 15.51
C ARG A 341 -26.73 0.86 14.60
N ILE A 342 -26.03 1.49 13.67
CA ILE A 342 -25.00 0.82 12.86
C ILE A 342 -23.97 0.12 13.78
N GLY A 343 -23.66 -1.15 13.47
CA GLY A 343 -22.72 -1.97 14.23
C GLY A 343 -23.25 -2.60 15.52
N ASP A 344 -24.47 -2.27 15.97
CA ASP A 344 -25.15 -3.01 17.05
C ASP A 344 -25.54 -4.42 16.57
N VAL A 345 -25.87 -5.31 17.52
CA VAL A 345 -26.33 -6.67 17.26
C VAL A 345 -27.83 -6.76 17.54
N ALA A 346 -28.63 -6.90 16.49
CA ALA A 346 -30.06 -7.17 16.58
C ALA A 346 -30.29 -8.65 16.92
N LYS A 347 -30.78 -8.93 18.13
CA LYS A 347 -31.23 -10.25 18.55
C LYS A 347 -32.72 -10.37 18.24
N MET A 348 -33.03 -11.03 17.13
CA MET A 348 -34.39 -11.20 16.63
C MET A 348 -35.13 -12.25 17.48
N MET A 349 -36.33 -11.92 17.94
CA MET A 349 -37.18 -12.77 18.76
C MET A 349 -38.55 -12.95 18.09
N VAL A 350 -39.07 -14.17 18.06
CA VAL A 350 -40.42 -14.49 17.57
C VAL A 350 -41.30 -14.96 18.71
N TRP A 351 -42.59 -14.66 18.62
CA TRP A 351 -43.60 -15.15 19.55
C TRP A 351 -44.15 -16.49 19.08
N ILE A 352 -43.84 -17.56 19.81
CA ILE A 352 -44.45 -18.88 19.58
C ILE A 352 -44.95 -19.40 20.94
N PRO A 353 -46.25 -19.28 21.23
CA PRO A 353 -46.81 -19.80 22.47
C PRO A 353 -46.67 -21.34 22.51
N GLU A 354 -46.50 -21.88 23.72
CA GLU A 354 -46.42 -23.34 23.98
C GLU A 354 -45.19 -24.05 23.39
N HIS A 355 -44.10 -23.34 23.10
CA HIS A 355 -42.87 -23.96 22.62
C HIS A 355 -42.23 -24.89 23.66
N GLU A 356 -41.78 -26.08 23.20
CA GLU A 356 -41.29 -27.15 24.07
C GLU A 356 -40.10 -26.74 24.96
N ILE A 357 -39.24 -25.85 24.46
CA ILE A 357 -37.99 -25.42 25.13
C ILE A 357 -38.13 -24.05 25.81
N PHE A 358 -38.86 -23.11 25.20
CA PHE A 358 -38.94 -21.71 25.63
C PHE A 358 -40.31 -21.46 26.26
N LYS A 359 -40.40 -21.71 27.57
CA LYS A 359 -41.67 -21.69 28.32
C LYS A 359 -42.30 -20.30 28.44
N ASP A 360 -41.54 -19.23 28.18
CA ASP A 360 -42.01 -17.85 28.16
C ASP A 360 -42.56 -17.40 26.79
N GLY A 361 -42.57 -18.30 25.79
CA GLY A 361 -43.12 -18.06 24.45
C GLY A 361 -42.26 -17.15 23.56
N ARG A 362 -41.14 -16.62 24.08
CA ARG A 362 -40.21 -15.73 23.36
C ARG A 362 -39.00 -16.52 22.87
N ILE A 363 -38.91 -16.74 21.57
CA ILE A 363 -37.88 -17.59 21.00
C ILE A 363 -36.90 -16.75 20.21
N PRO A 364 -35.58 -16.86 20.47
CA PRO A 364 -34.60 -16.25 19.61
C PRO A 364 -34.64 -16.92 18.23
N ILE A 365 -34.85 -16.13 17.19
CA ILE A 365 -34.59 -16.58 15.82
C ILE A 365 -33.08 -16.72 15.71
N GLU A 366 -32.37 -15.60 15.60
CA GLU A 366 -30.92 -15.52 15.48
C GLU A 366 -30.45 -14.08 15.79
N SER A 367 -29.13 -13.88 15.88
CA SER A 367 -28.55 -12.56 16.13
C SER A 367 -27.77 -12.04 14.92
N TYR A 368 -28.04 -10.80 14.52
CA TYR A 368 -27.48 -10.19 13.33
C TYR A 368 -26.79 -8.86 13.65
N LYS A 369 -25.54 -8.71 13.23
CA LYS A 369 -24.80 -7.44 13.32
C LYS A 369 -25.28 -6.50 12.21
N ILE A 370 -25.68 -5.29 12.57
CA ILE A 370 -26.20 -4.28 11.64
C ILE A 370 -25.07 -3.68 10.81
N ILE A 371 -25.19 -3.77 9.49
CA ILE A 371 -24.21 -3.29 8.50
C ILE A 371 -24.71 -2.09 7.68
N GLU A 372 -26.02 -1.86 7.69
CA GLU A 372 -26.67 -0.72 7.07
C GLU A 372 -27.93 -0.39 7.88
N ILE A 373 -28.19 0.89 8.13
CA ILE A 373 -29.40 1.35 8.78
C ILE A 373 -29.80 2.73 8.25
N GLU A 374 -31.08 2.90 7.96
CA GLU A 374 -31.70 4.16 7.59
C GLU A 374 -32.79 4.51 8.59
N HIS A 375 -32.63 5.64 9.28
CA HIS A 375 -33.62 6.18 10.21
C HIS A 375 -34.47 7.23 9.49
N ARG A 376 -35.80 7.11 9.62
CA ARG A 376 -36.77 8.07 9.11
C ARG A 376 -37.66 8.55 10.26
N PHE A 377 -37.81 9.86 10.38
CA PHE A 377 -38.70 10.46 11.35
C PHE A 377 -39.43 11.65 10.70
N ALA A 378 -40.74 11.74 10.90
CA ALA A 378 -41.48 12.96 10.61
C ALA A 378 -42.54 13.22 11.67
N ASP A 379 -42.67 14.48 12.09
CA ASP A 379 -43.74 14.85 13.02
C ASP A 379 -45.12 14.56 12.39
N GLY A 380 -45.90 13.70 13.03
CA GLY A 380 -47.20 13.24 12.55
C GLY A 380 -47.18 11.88 11.82
N GLU A 381 -46.04 11.44 11.27
CA GLU A 381 -45.88 10.11 10.64
C GLU A 381 -45.19 9.11 11.58
N GLY A 382 -44.40 9.61 12.55
CA GLY A 382 -43.70 8.77 13.53
C GLY A 382 -42.25 8.46 13.14
N TYR A 383 -41.68 7.47 13.82
CA TYR A 383 -40.31 6.99 13.60
C TYR A 383 -40.32 5.58 13.05
N GLU A 384 -39.45 5.34 12.08
CA GLU A 384 -39.17 4.04 11.50
C GLU A 384 -37.67 3.95 11.18
N ASN A 385 -37.11 2.75 11.20
CA ASN A 385 -35.83 2.46 10.61
C ASN A 385 -35.88 1.20 9.75
N THR A 386 -35.09 1.19 8.69
CA THR A 386 -34.81 0.00 7.89
C THR A 386 -33.37 -0.41 8.09
N PHE A 387 -33.10 -1.69 8.33
CA PHE A 387 -31.75 -2.18 8.58
C PHE A 387 -31.40 -3.40 7.74
N THR A 388 -30.11 -3.58 7.48
CA THR A 388 -29.53 -4.80 6.93
C THR A 388 -28.52 -5.35 7.93
N GLY A 389 -28.58 -6.65 8.20
CA GLY A 389 -27.65 -7.33 9.10
C GLY A 389 -27.11 -8.63 8.54
N ILE A 390 -25.99 -9.08 9.09
CA ILE A 390 -25.35 -10.38 8.83
C ILE A 390 -25.18 -11.14 10.15
N PRO A 391 -25.03 -12.47 10.15
CA PRO A 391 -24.84 -13.23 11.40
C PRO A 391 -23.76 -12.62 12.30
N LYS A 392 -24.06 -12.48 13.61
CA LYS A 392 -23.21 -11.75 14.57
C LYS A 392 -21.77 -12.27 14.69
N ASP A 393 -21.55 -13.53 14.32
CA ASP A 393 -20.27 -14.22 14.43
C ASP A 393 -19.37 -14.03 13.19
N MET A 394 -19.85 -13.30 12.18
CA MET A 394 -19.06 -12.89 11.03
C MET A 394 -18.02 -11.86 11.43
N THR A 395 -16.79 -12.34 11.65
CA THR A 395 -15.64 -11.50 12.04
C THR A 395 -15.03 -10.69 10.89
N VAL A 396 -15.46 -10.93 9.64
CA VAL A 396 -14.97 -10.23 8.44
C VAL A 396 -16.16 -9.60 7.71
N PRO A 397 -16.13 -8.29 7.43
CA PRO A 397 -17.25 -7.60 6.82
C PRO A 397 -17.43 -7.96 5.33
N PRO A 398 -18.63 -7.81 4.75
CA PRO A 398 -18.91 -8.16 3.37
C PRO A 398 -18.13 -7.34 2.33
N PHE A 399 -17.73 -6.11 2.68
CA PHE A 399 -16.95 -5.22 1.81
C PHE A 399 -15.46 -5.58 1.74
N TYR A 400 -14.99 -6.60 2.49
CA TYR A 400 -13.60 -7.03 2.45
C TYR A 400 -13.12 -7.27 1.01
N ASN A 401 -11.97 -6.69 0.69
CA ASN A 401 -11.30 -6.83 -0.57
C ASN A 401 -9.80 -6.96 -0.34
N GLY A 402 -9.31 -8.20 -0.36
CA GLY A 402 -7.88 -8.52 -0.33
C GLY A 402 -7.09 -8.06 -1.57
N ARG A 403 -7.58 -7.14 -2.38
CA ARG A 403 -6.84 -6.45 -3.45
C ARG A 403 -6.87 -4.93 -3.31
N ALA A 404 -7.40 -4.43 -2.20
CA ALA A 404 -7.43 -3.01 -1.87
C ALA A 404 -6.05 -2.53 -1.37
N TYR A 405 -5.02 -2.67 -2.20
CA TYR A 405 -3.67 -2.13 -1.94
C TYR A 405 -3.44 -0.85 -2.75
N PRO A 406 -2.60 0.09 -2.27
CA PRO A 406 -2.33 1.36 -2.96
C PRO A 406 -1.68 1.09 -4.32
N LYS A 407 -2.09 1.83 -5.36
CA LYS A 407 -1.55 1.64 -6.71
C LYS A 407 -0.63 2.80 -7.11
N ALA A 408 0.58 2.48 -7.52
CA ALA A 408 1.59 3.43 -7.95
C ALA A 408 2.15 3.07 -9.33
N SER A 409 2.49 4.10 -10.10
CA SER A 409 3.25 3.98 -11.35
C SER A 409 4.75 4.12 -11.09
N ILE A 410 5.57 3.77 -12.08
CA ILE A 410 7.02 3.88 -12.03
C ILE A 410 7.46 5.28 -11.56
N GLN A 411 8.43 5.34 -10.65
CA GLN A 411 8.89 6.59 -10.02
C GLN A 411 10.40 6.56 -9.77
N HIS A 412 11.01 7.74 -9.72
CA HIS A 412 12.38 7.89 -9.23
C HIS A 412 12.43 7.88 -7.71
N ALA A 413 13.50 7.33 -7.15
CA ALA A 413 13.81 7.35 -5.73
C ALA A 413 15.33 7.53 -5.52
N THR A 414 15.72 7.95 -4.32
CA THR A 414 17.15 8.07 -3.95
C THR A 414 17.54 6.91 -3.04
N VAL A 415 18.68 6.26 -3.31
CA VAL A 415 19.20 5.20 -2.44
C VAL A 415 19.64 5.79 -1.10
N THR A 416 19.07 5.28 -0.01
CA THR A 416 19.38 5.72 1.35
C THR A 416 20.32 4.77 2.10
N ASP A 417 20.27 3.48 1.76
CA ASP A 417 21.11 2.43 2.34
C ASP A 417 21.31 1.28 1.34
N ASN A 418 22.52 0.71 1.33
CA ASN A 418 22.90 -0.42 0.49
C ASN A 418 23.64 -1.53 1.28
N GLN A 419 23.65 -1.46 2.61
CA GLN A 419 24.25 -2.46 3.49
C GLN A 419 23.24 -3.55 3.89
N ASP A 420 22.77 -4.32 2.90
CA ASP A 420 21.74 -5.34 3.11
C ASP A 420 22.16 -6.40 4.15
N PRO A 421 21.46 -6.52 5.29
CA PRO A 421 21.81 -7.46 6.35
C PRO A 421 21.69 -8.93 5.91
N LEU A 422 20.88 -9.23 4.88
CA LEU A 422 20.76 -10.57 4.32
C LEU A 422 21.71 -10.84 3.15
N LYS A 423 22.52 -9.85 2.75
CA LYS A 423 23.49 -9.95 1.65
C LYS A 423 22.86 -10.41 0.32
N MET A 424 21.63 -9.98 0.05
CA MET A 424 20.89 -10.31 -1.16
C MET A 424 21.04 -9.26 -2.27
N GLY A 425 21.83 -8.20 -2.04
CA GLY A 425 21.97 -7.09 -2.98
C GLY A 425 20.74 -6.18 -3.03
N ARG A 426 19.98 -6.11 -1.94
CA ARG A 426 18.86 -5.18 -1.80
C ARG A 426 19.35 -3.79 -1.40
N VAL A 427 18.51 -2.79 -1.61
CA VAL A 427 18.75 -1.42 -1.14
C VAL A 427 17.52 -0.89 -0.42
N ARG A 428 17.69 0.15 0.38
CA ARG A 428 16.60 1.01 0.84
C ARG A 428 16.61 2.27 0.00
N VAL A 429 15.43 2.74 -0.37
CA VAL A 429 15.26 3.96 -1.15
C VAL A 429 14.27 4.90 -0.49
N GLN A 430 14.35 6.18 -0.82
CA GLN A 430 13.42 7.21 -0.41
C GLN A 430 12.80 7.88 -1.62
N PHE A 431 11.48 7.79 -1.75
CA PHE A 431 10.72 8.52 -2.76
C PHE A 431 10.59 10.00 -2.39
N SER A 432 10.36 10.88 -3.38
CA SER A 432 10.23 12.33 -3.16
C SER A 432 9.18 12.69 -2.11
N TRP A 433 8.04 11.97 -2.09
CA TRP A 433 6.94 12.19 -1.14
C TRP A 433 7.22 11.64 0.27
N GLN A 434 8.31 10.89 0.49
CA GLN A 434 8.73 10.41 1.81
C GLN A 434 9.74 11.34 2.50
N LYS A 435 10.24 12.37 1.79
CA LYS A 435 11.32 13.25 2.29
C LYS A 435 10.91 14.05 3.53
N GLU A 436 9.70 14.61 3.52
CA GLU A 436 9.19 15.44 4.62
C GLU A 436 9.05 14.64 5.93
N SER A 437 8.58 13.39 5.84
CA SER A 437 8.45 12.49 6.99
C SER A 437 9.76 11.75 7.33
N ASN A 438 10.84 12.01 6.59
CA ASN A 438 12.11 11.29 6.67
C ASN A 438 11.92 9.75 6.69
N SER A 439 10.95 9.26 5.92
CA SER A 439 10.63 7.84 5.80
C SER A 439 11.34 7.24 4.60
N GLN A 440 11.37 5.92 4.50
CA GLN A 440 12.03 5.20 3.40
C GLN A 440 11.38 3.83 3.21
N THR A 441 11.75 3.12 2.15
CA THR A 441 11.28 1.75 1.91
C THR A 441 11.95 0.76 2.88
N PRO A 442 11.36 -0.44 3.03
CA PRO A 442 12.09 -1.62 3.48
C PRO A 442 13.20 -1.98 2.45
N TRP A 443 13.95 -3.04 2.75
CA TRP A 443 14.93 -3.61 1.82
C TRP A 443 14.25 -4.16 0.58
N ILE A 444 14.51 -3.55 -0.59
CA ILE A 444 13.88 -3.87 -1.86
C ILE A 444 14.91 -4.38 -2.87
N GLN A 445 14.48 -5.28 -3.76
CA GLN A 445 15.36 -5.90 -4.75
C GLN A 445 15.82 -4.90 -5.81
N VAL A 446 17.04 -5.08 -6.29
CA VAL A 446 17.61 -4.40 -7.46
C VAL A 446 17.68 -5.41 -8.60
N ILE A 447 17.05 -5.10 -9.72
CA ILE A 447 17.13 -5.91 -10.93
C ILE A 447 18.53 -5.77 -11.52
N GLN A 448 19.22 -6.89 -11.65
CA GLN A 448 20.54 -7.00 -12.27
C GLN A 448 20.39 -7.63 -13.67
N PRO A 449 21.23 -7.29 -14.66
CA PRO A 449 21.14 -7.87 -16.01
C PRO A 449 21.25 -9.40 -16.03
N HIS A 450 22.01 -9.98 -15.10
CA HIS A 450 22.07 -11.42 -14.85
C HIS A 450 22.47 -11.67 -13.40
N ALA A 451 21.70 -12.49 -12.68
CA ALA A 451 21.97 -12.87 -11.29
C ALA A 451 21.69 -14.36 -11.06
N GLY A 452 22.52 -15.02 -10.25
CA GLY A 452 22.33 -16.41 -9.83
C GLY A 452 23.30 -16.82 -8.72
N GLY A 453 23.11 -18.01 -8.13
CA GLY A 453 24.00 -18.50 -7.08
C GLY A 453 25.46 -18.57 -7.55
N GLY A 454 26.31 -17.70 -6.99
CA GLY A 454 27.73 -17.60 -7.30
C GLY A 454 28.09 -17.04 -8.68
N LYS A 455 27.15 -16.43 -9.42
CA LYS A 455 27.37 -15.96 -10.80
C LYS A 455 26.52 -14.73 -11.13
N GLY A 456 26.97 -13.95 -12.11
CA GLY A 456 26.23 -12.81 -12.63
C GLY A 456 27.01 -11.50 -12.55
N ILE A 457 26.28 -10.40 -12.70
CA ILE A 457 26.79 -9.03 -12.56
C ILE A 457 26.28 -8.50 -11.22
N TYR A 458 27.20 -7.96 -10.42
CA TYR A 458 26.87 -7.32 -9.16
C TYR A 458 27.34 -5.86 -9.19
N MET A 459 26.44 -4.97 -9.60
CA MET A 459 26.64 -3.52 -9.62
C MET A 459 25.49 -2.89 -8.83
N ASN A 460 25.60 -2.92 -7.50
CA ASN A 460 24.56 -2.39 -6.62
C ASN A 460 24.72 -0.86 -6.49
N PRO A 461 23.65 -0.06 -6.65
CA PRO A 461 23.76 1.38 -6.57
C PRO A 461 24.20 1.87 -5.18
N GLU A 462 24.78 3.05 -5.18
CA GLU A 462 25.45 3.67 -4.06
C GLU A 462 24.51 4.63 -3.32
N LYS A 463 24.76 4.84 -2.04
CA LYS A 463 23.97 5.79 -1.24
C LYS A 463 24.04 7.19 -1.86
N GLY A 464 22.87 7.79 -2.09
CA GLY A 464 22.73 9.11 -2.71
C GLY A 464 22.40 9.05 -4.21
N GLU A 465 22.61 7.92 -4.87
CA GLU A 465 22.29 7.77 -6.29
C GLU A 465 20.78 7.70 -6.53
N THR A 466 20.37 8.14 -7.72
CA THR A 466 18.97 8.08 -8.14
C THR A 466 18.70 6.80 -8.92
N VAL A 467 17.63 6.11 -8.52
CA VAL A 467 17.16 4.86 -9.12
C VAL A 467 15.75 5.01 -9.64
N LEU A 468 15.41 4.20 -10.65
CA LEU A 468 14.05 4.06 -11.16
C LEU A 468 13.40 2.83 -10.51
N CYS A 469 12.27 3.03 -9.84
CA CYS A 469 11.52 1.99 -9.15
C CYS A 469 10.22 1.68 -9.87
N ALA A 470 9.95 0.39 -10.08
CA ALA A 470 8.64 -0.13 -10.44
C ALA A 470 7.95 -0.72 -9.20
N PHE A 471 6.68 -1.11 -9.36
CA PHE A 471 5.83 -1.61 -8.29
C PHE A 471 5.20 -2.92 -8.76
N GLN A 472 5.47 -4.04 -8.06
CA GLN A 472 4.96 -5.35 -8.44
C GLN A 472 3.42 -5.36 -8.39
N GLY A 473 2.75 -5.76 -9.47
CA GLY A 473 1.27 -5.64 -9.60
C GLY A 473 0.74 -4.20 -9.53
N GLY A 474 1.62 -3.19 -9.64
CA GLY A 474 1.31 -1.80 -9.36
C GLY A 474 1.17 -1.48 -7.87
N ASN A 475 1.44 -2.40 -6.95
CA ASN A 475 1.29 -2.19 -5.51
C ASN A 475 2.39 -1.27 -4.96
N ALA A 476 2.00 -0.09 -4.44
CA ALA A 476 2.93 0.91 -3.90
C ALA A 476 3.78 0.40 -2.72
N GLU A 477 3.34 -0.68 -2.07
CA GLU A 477 4.04 -1.34 -0.97
C GLU A 477 5.03 -2.43 -1.42
N ALA A 478 5.06 -2.76 -2.71
CA ALA A 478 5.98 -3.75 -3.30
C ALA A 478 6.91 -3.12 -4.35
N PRO A 479 7.70 -2.09 -3.99
CA PRO A 479 8.64 -1.47 -4.92
C PRO A 479 9.82 -2.40 -5.25
N VAL A 480 10.32 -2.27 -6.48
CA VAL A 480 11.53 -2.94 -6.99
C VAL A 480 12.34 -1.94 -7.79
N VAL A 481 13.66 -1.90 -7.59
CA VAL A 481 14.56 -1.05 -8.37
C VAL A 481 14.83 -1.71 -9.72
N LEU A 482 14.52 -1.02 -10.81
CA LEU A 482 14.80 -1.48 -12.17
C LEU A 482 16.24 -1.22 -12.60
N GLY A 483 16.83 -0.11 -12.12
CA GLY A 483 18.16 0.33 -12.49
C GLY A 483 18.41 1.78 -12.06
N THR A 484 19.54 2.32 -12.48
CA THR A 484 19.96 3.70 -12.24
C THR A 484 19.72 4.57 -13.48
N ALA A 485 19.64 5.88 -13.26
CA ALA A 485 19.55 6.86 -14.34
C ALA A 485 20.39 8.09 -13.98
N TYR A 486 21.08 8.65 -14.99
CA TYR A 486 21.73 9.96 -14.85
C TYR A 486 20.68 11.05 -14.58
N ASN A 487 20.88 11.85 -13.54
CA ASN A 487 19.94 12.90 -13.13
C ASN A 487 20.62 14.25 -12.87
N GLY A 488 19.82 15.33 -12.89
CA GLY A 488 20.26 16.74 -12.92
C GLY A 488 21.59 17.06 -12.23
N GLY A 489 22.61 17.38 -13.05
CA GLY A 489 23.97 17.70 -12.61
C GLY A 489 24.98 16.57 -12.83
N GLU A 490 24.52 15.32 -12.96
CA GLU A 490 25.35 14.19 -13.36
C GLU A 490 25.62 14.27 -14.87
N ILE A 491 26.89 14.30 -15.25
CA ILE A 491 27.33 14.36 -16.64
C ILE A 491 27.69 12.94 -17.07
N ALA A 492 27.09 12.48 -18.17
CA ALA A 492 27.56 11.28 -18.86
C ALA A 492 28.94 11.59 -19.46
N ALA A 493 30.00 11.37 -18.68
CA ALA A 493 31.37 11.81 -18.99
C ALA A 493 31.93 11.27 -20.32
N TYR A 494 31.33 10.19 -20.84
CA TYR A 494 31.71 9.53 -22.09
C TYR A 494 30.74 9.78 -23.25
N TYR A 495 29.85 10.77 -23.13
CA TYR A 495 29.01 11.20 -24.23
C TYR A 495 29.86 11.61 -25.44
N SER A 496 29.49 11.09 -26.61
CA SER A 496 30.05 11.46 -27.91
C SER A 496 28.90 11.55 -28.91
N GLU A 497 29.01 12.44 -29.90
CA GLU A 497 27.95 12.66 -30.90
C GLU A 497 27.62 11.38 -31.69
N GLY A 498 28.64 10.59 -32.03
CA GLY A 498 28.51 9.29 -32.69
C GLY A 498 28.13 8.13 -31.76
N ASN A 499 28.12 8.35 -30.45
CA ASN A 499 28.04 7.29 -29.44
C ASN A 499 29.05 6.17 -29.74
N ASP A 500 30.32 6.52 -29.98
CA ASP A 500 31.38 5.55 -30.29
C ASP A 500 32.03 4.96 -29.03
N ILE A 501 31.86 5.63 -27.89
CA ILE A 501 32.49 5.25 -26.63
C ILE A 501 31.48 4.48 -25.75
N LYS A 502 31.81 3.25 -25.35
CA LYS A 502 31.07 2.47 -24.34
C LYS A 502 32.00 2.16 -23.18
N VAL A 503 31.54 2.42 -21.95
CA VAL A 503 32.38 2.29 -20.76
C VAL A 503 31.68 1.53 -19.66
N ILE A 504 32.44 0.66 -19.00
CA ILE A 504 32.15 0.16 -17.66
C ILE A 504 33.16 0.82 -16.73
N GLN A 505 32.71 1.71 -15.85
CA GLN A 505 33.57 2.39 -14.87
C GLN A 505 32.98 2.24 -13.47
N THR A 506 33.84 1.91 -12.50
CA THR A 506 33.47 1.87 -11.08
C THR A 506 33.90 3.14 -10.36
N ARG A 507 33.36 3.36 -9.15
CA ARG A 507 33.64 4.54 -8.32
C ARG A 507 35.12 4.81 -8.06
N SER A 508 35.97 3.78 -7.99
CA SER A 508 37.42 3.96 -7.78
C SER A 508 38.14 4.55 -8.99
N GLY A 509 37.51 4.57 -10.18
CA GLY A 509 38.13 4.98 -11.44
C GLY A 509 38.67 3.83 -12.29
N THR A 510 38.47 2.57 -11.87
CA THR A 510 38.76 1.40 -12.71
C THR A 510 37.78 1.34 -13.87
N LYS A 511 38.26 1.12 -15.08
CA LYS A 511 37.44 1.21 -16.28
C LYS A 511 37.82 0.22 -17.38
N ILE A 512 36.80 -0.17 -18.15
CA ILE A 512 36.93 -0.85 -19.44
C ILE A 512 36.23 0.02 -20.47
N ILE A 513 36.97 0.45 -21.50
CA ILE A 513 36.51 1.35 -22.55
C ILE A 513 36.57 0.61 -23.89
N PHE A 514 35.45 0.65 -24.61
CA PHE A 514 35.33 0.24 -26.00
C PHE A 514 35.17 1.51 -26.85
N ASN A 515 35.98 1.65 -27.90
CA ASN A 515 35.85 2.73 -28.87
C ASN A 515 35.57 2.15 -30.25
N ASP A 516 34.32 2.25 -30.69
CA ASP A 516 33.82 1.69 -31.95
C ASP A 516 34.40 2.40 -33.19
N SER A 517 34.70 3.70 -33.08
CA SER A 517 35.27 4.49 -34.20
C SER A 517 36.70 4.06 -34.57
N GLU A 518 37.48 3.64 -33.57
CA GLU A 518 38.87 3.21 -33.75
C GLU A 518 39.03 1.68 -33.69
N GLY A 519 38.00 0.95 -33.24
CA GLY A 519 38.05 -0.49 -33.02
C GLY A 519 38.96 -0.91 -31.86
N THR A 520 39.03 -0.10 -30.79
CA THR A 520 39.99 -0.29 -29.69
C THR A 520 39.33 -0.75 -28.39
N ILE A 521 40.11 -1.41 -27.52
CA ILE A 521 39.72 -1.80 -26.17
C ILE A 521 40.82 -1.38 -25.19
N LEU A 522 40.44 -0.64 -24.14
CA LEU A 522 41.31 -0.23 -23.04
C LEU A 522 40.78 -0.73 -21.70
N MET A 523 41.60 -1.46 -20.97
CA MET A 523 41.38 -1.76 -19.54
C MET A 523 42.40 -0.96 -18.74
N GLU A 524 41.94 -0.16 -17.77
CA GLU A 524 42.80 0.74 -17.01
C GLU A 524 42.35 0.85 -15.54
N ASP A 525 43.32 0.87 -14.62
CA ASP A 525 43.11 1.20 -13.22
C ASP A 525 43.58 2.64 -12.88
N PRO A 526 43.23 3.17 -11.70
CA PRO A 526 43.59 4.55 -11.33
C PRO A 526 45.09 4.82 -11.18
N SER A 527 45.92 3.78 -11.06
CA SER A 527 47.38 3.91 -10.96
C SER A 527 48.07 3.98 -12.31
N GLY A 528 47.32 3.75 -13.40
CA GLY A 528 47.82 3.79 -14.77
C GLY A 528 48.24 2.43 -15.33
N ASN A 529 47.99 1.32 -14.62
CA ASN A 529 48.15 -0.01 -15.21
C ASN A 529 47.15 -0.15 -16.37
N ARG A 530 47.63 -0.56 -17.54
CA ARG A 530 46.75 -0.66 -18.72
C ARG A 530 47.07 -1.82 -19.65
N ILE A 531 46.01 -2.38 -20.21
CA ILE A 531 46.05 -3.31 -21.34
C ILE A 531 45.28 -2.65 -22.48
N PHE A 532 45.95 -2.48 -23.61
CA PHE A 532 45.40 -1.80 -24.78
C PHE A 532 45.47 -2.68 -26.02
N LEU A 533 44.32 -2.93 -26.63
CA LEU A 533 44.17 -3.61 -27.91
C LEU A 533 43.80 -2.54 -28.94
N ASP A 534 44.62 -2.38 -29.98
CA ASP A 534 44.53 -1.22 -30.88
C ASP A 534 43.67 -1.43 -32.14
N GLY A 535 43.03 -2.59 -32.27
CA GLY A 535 42.23 -2.96 -33.45
C GLY A 535 43.04 -3.22 -34.73
N LYS A 536 44.37 -3.01 -34.71
CA LYS A 536 45.29 -3.15 -35.85
C LYS A 536 46.23 -4.35 -35.70
N GLY A 537 45.96 -5.20 -34.71
CA GLY A 537 46.72 -6.41 -34.42
C GLY A 537 47.79 -6.25 -33.34
N ASN A 538 47.92 -5.08 -32.71
CA ASN A 538 48.88 -4.87 -31.63
C ASN A 538 48.20 -4.93 -30.26
N ILE A 539 48.94 -5.47 -29.28
CA ILE A 539 48.57 -5.47 -27.87
C ILE A 539 49.70 -4.80 -27.08
N LYS A 540 49.35 -3.85 -26.20
CA LYS A 540 50.29 -3.17 -25.31
C LYS A 540 49.89 -3.42 -23.85
N VAL A 541 50.83 -3.89 -23.05
CA VAL A 541 50.69 -4.05 -21.60
C VAL A 541 51.65 -3.08 -20.94
N TYR A 542 51.14 -2.25 -20.03
CA TYR A 542 51.94 -1.25 -19.33
C TYR A 542 51.68 -1.33 -17.82
N ALA A 543 52.77 -1.33 -17.06
CA ALA A 543 52.81 -1.25 -15.61
C ALA A 543 53.86 -0.18 -15.23
N PRO A 544 53.50 0.88 -14.48
CA PRO A 544 54.44 1.92 -14.06
C PRO A 544 55.58 1.42 -13.16
N GLU A 545 55.34 0.37 -12.38
CA GLU A 545 56.27 -0.17 -11.38
C GLU A 545 56.83 -1.53 -11.81
N THR A 546 56.15 -2.62 -11.46
CA THR A 546 56.64 -3.99 -11.70
C THR A 546 55.57 -4.84 -12.41
N LEU A 547 55.99 -5.58 -13.44
CA LEU A 547 55.18 -6.60 -14.11
C LEU A 547 55.70 -8.00 -13.72
N TYR A 548 54.85 -8.81 -13.10
CA TYR A 548 55.17 -10.21 -12.76
C TYR A 548 54.57 -11.18 -13.79
N MET A 549 55.31 -12.26 -14.10
CA MET A 549 54.87 -13.33 -15.00
C MET A 549 55.26 -14.69 -14.41
N ASP A 550 54.40 -15.21 -13.53
CA ASP A 550 54.63 -16.49 -12.84
C ASP A 550 53.75 -17.60 -13.45
N ALA A 551 54.37 -18.70 -13.86
CA ALA A 551 53.65 -19.87 -14.35
C ALA A 551 54.48 -21.15 -14.17
N ARG A 552 53.81 -22.32 -14.23
CA ARG A 552 54.50 -23.61 -14.29
C ARG A 552 55.39 -23.72 -15.54
N ASN A 553 54.93 -23.21 -16.67
CA ASN A 553 55.65 -23.17 -17.94
C ASN A 553 55.35 -21.83 -18.63
N ILE A 554 56.36 -21.21 -19.25
CA ILE A 554 56.23 -20.02 -20.09
C ILE A 554 56.89 -20.30 -21.45
N SER A 555 56.21 -19.97 -22.55
CA SER A 555 56.75 -20.09 -23.91
C SER A 555 56.55 -18.77 -24.65
N VAL A 556 57.62 -18.24 -25.23
CA VAL A 556 57.61 -16.98 -25.99
C VAL A 556 58.13 -17.29 -27.40
N ASN A 557 57.27 -17.10 -28.40
CA ASN A 557 57.61 -17.36 -29.81
C ASN A 557 57.28 -16.14 -30.65
N ALA A 558 58.20 -15.74 -31.52
CA ALA A 558 57.98 -14.73 -32.54
C ALA A 558 58.52 -15.24 -33.88
N SER A 559 57.79 -15.00 -34.97
CA SER A 559 58.21 -15.41 -36.32
C SER A 559 59.37 -14.59 -36.87
N GLN A 560 59.59 -13.40 -36.30
CA GLN A 560 60.64 -12.47 -36.69
C GLN A 560 61.59 -12.22 -35.53
N ASN A 561 61.18 -11.43 -34.55
CA ASN A 561 62.10 -10.91 -33.54
C ASN A 561 61.51 -10.98 -32.12
N ILE A 562 62.38 -11.27 -31.15
CA ILE A 562 62.14 -11.03 -29.72
C ILE A 562 63.18 -10.00 -29.27
N THR A 563 62.76 -8.96 -28.55
CA THR A 563 63.64 -7.91 -28.05
C THR A 563 63.42 -7.72 -26.55
N MET A 564 64.52 -7.72 -25.78
CA MET A 564 64.50 -7.52 -24.32
C MET A 564 65.49 -6.41 -23.98
N ASN A 565 64.98 -5.33 -23.36
CA ASN A 565 65.78 -4.17 -22.97
C ASN A 565 65.55 -3.87 -21.49
N ALA A 566 66.63 -3.60 -20.76
CA ALA A 566 66.59 -3.14 -19.37
C ALA A 566 67.53 -1.95 -19.19
N GLY A 567 67.09 -0.92 -18.47
CA GLY A 567 67.96 0.21 -18.08
C GLY A 567 68.90 -0.13 -16.92
N GLY A 568 68.56 -1.17 -16.14
CA GLY A 568 69.39 -1.75 -15.09
C GLY A 568 69.91 -3.12 -15.51
N ASN A 569 69.51 -4.17 -14.78
CA ASN A 569 70.04 -5.52 -14.97
C ASN A 569 69.02 -6.46 -15.64
N VAL A 570 69.52 -7.42 -16.42
CA VAL A 570 68.79 -8.64 -16.79
C VAL A 570 69.44 -9.81 -16.03
N SER A 571 68.65 -10.58 -15.29
CA SER A 571 69.12 -11.74 -14.53
C SER A 571 68.34 -12.99 -14.92
N LEU A 572 69.06 -14.05 -15.32
CA LEU A 572 68.50 -15.34 -15.70
C LEU A 572 69.04 -16.42 -14.75
N MET A 573 68.16 -17.07 -14.00
CA MET A 573 68.49 -18.15 -13.08
C MET A 573 67.74 -19.41 -13.51
N VAL A 574 68.48 -20.46 -13.86
CA VAL A 574 67.94 -21.74 -14.35
C VAL A 574 68.46 -22.85 -13.44
N GLY A 575 67.55 -23.69 -12.93
CA GLY A 575 67.89 -24.75 -11.97
C GLY A 575 68.51 -25.99 -12.61
N GLU A 576 68.16 -26.27 -13.86
CA GLU A 576 68.64 -27.41 -14.64
C GLU A 576 69.34 -26.89 -15.91
N ASP A 577 68.87 -27.23 -17.11
CA ASP A 577 69.53 -26.90 -18.37
C ASP A 577 69.13 -25.51 -18.92
N TYR A 578 70.13 -24.68 -19.23
CA TYR A 578 69.98 -23.48 -20.08
C TYR A 578 70.54 -23.76 -21.47
N SER A 579 69.70 -23.75 -22.50
CA SER A 579 70.08 -23.99 -23.89
C SER A 579 69.91 -22.73 -24.74
N LEU A 580 70.99 -22.28 -25.37
CA LEU A 580 71.00 -21.20 -26.33
C LEU A 580 71.48 -21.74 -27.67
N THR A 581 70.63 -21.66 -28.69
CA THR A 581 70.96 -22.07 -30.07
C THR A 581 70.61 -20.94 -31.02
N ALA A 582 71.59 -20.46 -31.78
CA ALA A 582 71.41 -19.43 -32.80
C ALA A 582 72.41 -19.63 -33.95
N ALA A 583 72.10 -19.07 -35.12
CA ALA A 583 73.06 -19.06 -36.24
C ALA A 583 74.31 -18.24 -35.91
N ASN A 584 74.13 -17.10 -35.25
CA ASN A 584 75.19 -16.22 -34.73
C ASN A 584 74.85 -15.82 -33.30
N ILE A 585 75.86 -15.77 -32.43
CA ILE A 585 75.75 -15.25 -31.05
C ILE A 585 76.74 -14.10 -30.93
N TYR A 586 76.26 -12.93 -30.49
CA TYR A 586 77.08 -11.74 -30.24
C TYR A 586 77.00 -11.38 -28.76
N GLU A 587 78.12 -11.47 -28.06
CA GLU A 587 78.24 -11.09 -26.65
C GLU A 587 79.32 -10.03 -26.51
N ALA A 588 78.97 -8.89 -25.94
CA ALA A 588 79.90 -7.81 -25.66
C ALA A 588 79.68 -7.29 -24.23
N ALA A 589 80.76 -7.19 -23.45
CA ALA A 589 80.73 -6.63 -22.11
C ALA A 589 81.68 -5.43 -22.06
N GLY A 590 81.18 -4.27 -21.62
CA GLY A 590 81.99 -3.04 -21.54
C GLY A 590 82.96 -2.99 -20.35
N GLN A 591 82.86 -3.94 -19.41
CA GLN A 591 83.75 -4.01 -18.24
C GLN A 591 84.38 -5.39 -18.11
N SER A 592 83.59 -6.42 -17.77
CA SER A 592 84.09 -7.78 -17.60
C SER A 592 83.07 -8.83 -18.06
N ARG A 593 83.57 -9.98 -18.51
CA ARG A 593 82.81 -11.20 -18.81
C ARG A 593 83.44 -12.37 -18.04
N THR A 594 82.65 -13.04 -17.21
CA THR A 594 83.09 -14.18 -16.39
C THR A 594 82.27 -15.42 -16.73
N SER A 595 82.92 -16.58 -16.79
CA SER A 595 82.28 -17.87 -17.01
C SER A 595 82.85 -18.90 -16.04
N ASP A 596 82.05 -19.31 -15.06
CA ASP A 596 82.42 -20.27 -14.03
C ASP A 596 81.55 -21.53 -14.14
N ALA A 597 82.18 -22.68 -14.39
CA ALA A 597 81.49 -23.97 -14.41
C ALA A 597 82.42 -25.10 -13.94
N LYS A 598 81.84 -26.23 -13.52
CA LYS A 598 82.64 -27.43 -13.17
C LYS A 598 83.41 -27.96 -14.37
N ASN A 599 82.81 -27.91 -15.55
CA ASN A 599 83.42 -28.25 -16.83
C ASN A 599 83.03 -27.17 -17.84
N ILE A 600 84.00 -26.68 -18.60
CA ILE A 600 83.79 -25.79 -19.75
C ILE A 600 84.35 -26.50 -20.99
N THR A 601 83.60 -26.50 -22.08
CA THR A 601 84.04 -27.06 -23.37
C THR A 601 83.62 -26.09 -24.48
N GLU A 602 84.59 -25.55 -25.18
CA GLU A 602 84.39 -24.66 -26.33
C GLU A 602 85.03 -25.32 -27.55
N THR A 603 84.24 -25.51 -28.62
CA THR A 603 84.67 -26.21 -29.83
C THR A 603 84.34 -25.37 -31.05
N SER A 604 85.34 -25.10 -31.89
CA SER A 604 85.14 -24.54 -33.24
C SER A 604 85.53 -25.60 -34.28
N SER A 605 84.74 -25.73 -35.35
CA SER A 605 85.05 -26.63 -36.47
C SER A 605 86.00 -26.01 -37.50
N LYS A 606 86.24 -24.71 -37.38
CA LYS A 606 87.19 -23.94 -38.20
C LYS A 606 88.10 -23.18 -37.23
N ASP A 607 88.10 -21.86 -37.31
CA ASP A 607 88.98 -21.02 -36.49
C ASP A 607 88.32 -20.70 -35.14
N GLY A 608 89.13 -20.74 -34.08
CA GLY A 608 88.81 -20.18 -32.77
C GLY A 608 89.92 -19.20 -32.38
N LYS A 609 89.58 -17.99 -31.93
CA LYS A 609 90.55 -16.94 -31.59
C LYS A 609 90.24 -16.36 -30.22
N TYR A 610 91.24 -16.36 -29.35
CA TYR A 610 91.26 -15.56 -28.12
C TYR A 610 92.39 -14.55 -28.26
N SER A 611 92.10 -13.26 -28.10
CA SER A 611 93.08 -12.19 -28.21
C SER A 611 92.81 -11.11 -27.17
N SER A 612 93.87 -10.50 -26.64
CA SER A 612 93.84 -9.28 -25.84
C SER A 612 94.54 -8.17 -26.62
N GLU A 613 93.94 -6.98 -26.67
CA GLU A 613 94.48 -5.84 -27.44
C GLU A 613 95.52 -5.04 -26.66
N ASP A 614 95.32 -4.89 -25.35
CA ASP A 614 96.17 -4.04 -24.50
C ASP A 614 97.08 -4.85 -23.56
N GLU A 615 96.56 -5.92 -22.95
CA GLU A 615 97.25 -6.67 -21.91
C GLU A 615 97.38 -8.18 -22.21
N ASN A 616 97.56 -9.00 -21.18
CA ASN A 616 97.89 -10.42 -21.30
C ASN A 616 96.65 -11.33 -21.37
N ILE A 617 96.77 -12.42 -22.12
CA ILE A 617 95.90 -13.60 -21.98
C ILE A 617 96.62 -14.58 -21.04
N LYS A 618 95.95 -15.01 -19.97
CA LYS A 618 96.52 -15.95 -18.98
C LYS A 618 95.69 -17.22 -18.89
N PHE A 619 96.36 -18.37 -18.94
CA PHE A 619 95.78 -19.68 -18.69
C PHE A 619 96.46 -20.28 -17.44
N GLU A 620 95.68 -20.54 -16.39
CA GLU A 620 96.18 -21.06 -15.11
C GLU A 620 95.49 -22.38 -14.76
N SER A 621 96.25 -23.39 -14.34
CA SER A 621 95.74 -24.71 -13.94
C SER A 621 96.55 -25.30 -12.80
N VAL A 622 95.86 -25.90 -11.82
CA VAL A 622 96.49 -26.56 -10.66
C VAL A 622 97.22 -27.85 -11.05
N LYS A 623 96.82 -28.48 -12.16
CA LYS A 623 97.40 -29.76 -12.63
C LYS A 623 98.23 -29.58 -13.89
N ALA A 624 97.58 -29.25 -15.00
CA ALA A 624 98.23 -29.11 -16.31
C ALA A 624 97.37 -28.28 -17.26
N VAL A 625 98.01 -27.58 -18.19
CA VAL A 625 97.41 -27.04 -19.41
C VAL A 625 98.00 -27.85 -20.57
N THR A 626 97.15 -28.45 -21.41
CA THR A 626 97.59 -29.30 -22.54
C THR A 626 97.10 -28.68 -23.85
N SER A 627 98.02 -28.47 -24.79
CA SER A 627 97.73 -28.00 -26.15
C SER A 627 98.26 -29.03 -27.14
N ASN A 628 97.38 -29.57 -27.98
CA ASN A 628 97.72 -30.60 -28.97
C ASN A 628 97.35 -30.07 -30.37
N SER A 629 98.31 -30.06 -31.30
CA SER A 629 98.12 -29.68 -32.71
C SER A 629 98.66 -30.80 -33.61
N ALA A 630 98.01 -31.03 -34.76
CA ALA A 630 98.41 -32.04 -35.73
C ALA A 630 99.46 -31.56 -36.74
N GLU A 631 99.57 -30.23 -36.94
CA GLU A 631 100.52 -29.61 -37.87
C GLU A 631 101.64 -28.92 -37.09
N ASP A 632 101.40 -27.70 -36.57
CA ASP A 632 102.38 -26.93 -35.80
C ASP A 632 101.71 -26.18 -34.61
N THR A 633 102.44 -26.03 -33.49
CA THR A 633 102.09 -25.11 -32.38
C THR A 633 103.21 -24.09 -32.24
N THR A 634 102.96 -22.83 -32.58
CA THR A 634 103.94 -21.75 -32.45
C THR A 634 103.67 -20.95 -31.19
N LEU A 635 104.49 -21.15 -30.15
CA LEU A 635 104.54 -20.30 -28.95
C LEU A 635 105.70 -19.32 -29.15
N HIS A 636 105.39 -18.03 -29.32
CA HIS A 636 106.37 -16.95 -29.41
C HIS A 636 106.48 -16.18 -28.10
#